data_AF-A0A5C1AG83-F1
#
_entry.id   AF-A0A5C1AG83-F1
#
_cell.length_a   1.000
_cell.length_b   1.000
_cell.length_c   1.000
_cell.angle_alpha   90.00
_cell.angle_beta   90.00
_cell.angle_gamma   90.00
#
_symmetry.space_group_name_H-M   'P 1'
#
loop_
_entity.id
_entity.type
_entity.pdbx_description
1 polymer ?
#
loop_
_entity_poly.entity_id
_entity_poly.type
_entity_poly.pdbx_seq_one_letter_code
_entity_poly.pdbx_strand_id
1 'polypeptide(L)'
;MLWKEVREQAAILIALVVLGSGVISAATVLGSSDGSDAGVRDIRAYTNAGRLSLLSLAVAAGVVIGGTLFAGEKENGTLDCLEALPANRMRLWWGKLAAGVVMATVAGIALLAAGTLIGALGSGSKVGWLMWGMVLVYVAFGWGTFGSTITESTLAACAIGLLCAVVIGTPVFTVVISALRMAVGADWADYRRESLSALWFEVPPLVAMYAVAVFPLLLAGWTFTAPDRARQARSPVARASQPILRRPANTGFLSSLKALLWLTNRQWFVASLIGVGLMLATGVGSLHEDVHLMVVWPLATTLAGVFGGVLAWVDEQSKETFKFWGERRLPLGRLWAVKVATSFARTLGWTLLVFAPSLIRQLGPGREVPILSAAFRSGLLSAAGPSIVYYLLIWPLYGFAFGHLAGLLFRKTIVALGVGLLTAAPVAALWLPSLLTGGVHHWQLWPVPVLVLLTTRWILRAWSADRLASVKPLATVAAVGLACVSWVAFGLLYRAVEVPVVPEIDDDLAFIETVPLLDFEDGGRAFRQTTAALAAAFSGEAAPVPWRRPAEAELSTPSRSDLDQLIRDEWPEPALRAIGPWLTQPSLEQVTATLKDAANRPLGPLENPRGILLLNPPYRDAAELPAAVGMLVTRGLWKQLEGDSGEFAPCLDAALAATRNGRTMQPTEIYVWSLAVERTAFDAVDTWLTRLKGRPDLIRAVVAVLRKHEQLCPRDAKQVFLTERMIDRNRVNGISQWATRELDADISRFWRFQPNEATKSKANAETELLNFSLVVPWERERFRRVLGLNNASVPSTEFLDGSWLAEAFTPRYVGFGEAEIASQAHLAVSIAQLNLKLFDLEQGRPANLLDELVPRYWPAVPVDPFDGRPLRYRTSEGERIKMGIRAAALQPVRDALPPLPVPDEQRASLGGSVGGLAWLDRPVPIAPGIDADGNPVTDLDAVAAVAGGLVQAALEPLDEVELPAGAGGMPGRGNRVAAGTRSGATVTTWREVEKGQGVVWSVGPDRWDDSGQMMILDWGRSRPGRGDIVRVVPRNRGPR
;
A
#
# COMPACT_ATOMS: atom_id res chain seq x y z
N MET A 1 28.23 53.04 8.36
CA MET A 1 27.18 52.02 8.15
C MET A 1 27.76 50.61 8.27
N LEU A 2 28.64 50.16 7.37
CA LEU A 2 29.21 48.80 7.40
C LEU A 2 29.73 48.36 8.79
N TRP A 3 30.56 49.19 9.44
CA TRP A 3 31.06 48.91 10.80
C TRP A 3 29.97 48.70 11.85
N LYS A 4 28.89 49.50 11.78
CA LYS A 4 27.75 49.39 12.70
C LYS A 4 27.04 48.04 12.49
N GLU A 5 26.70 47.73 11.24
CA GLU A 5 26.00 46.48 10.89
C GLU A 5 26.82 45.25 11.29
N VAL A 6 28.13 45.27 11.02
CA VAL A 6 29.03 44.19 11.43
C VAL A 6 29.02 44.03 12.95
N ARG A 7 29.11 45.11 13.73
CA ARG A 7 29.09 45.03 15.19
C ARG A 7 27.77 44.48 15.74
N GLU A 8 26.64 44.86 15.14
CA GLU A 8 25.29 44.46 15.61
C GLU A 8 24.94 43.04 15.17
N GLN A 9 25.37 42.61 13.98
CA GLN A 9 25.02 41.30 13.42
C GLN A 9 26.10 40.23 13.64
N ALA A 10 27.33 40.58 14.00
CA ALA A 10 28.42 39.60 14.20
C ALA A 10 28.07 38.55 15.26
N ALA A 11 27.43 38.94 16.36
CA ALA A 11 27.01 37.98 17.39
C ALA A 11 25.96 36.99 16.88
N ILE A 12 25.00 37.48 16.08
CA ILE A 12 23.96 36.65 15.44
C ILE A 12 24.60 35.70 14.42
N LEU A 13 25.54 36.21 13.62
CA LEU A 13 26.28 35.45 12.62
C LEU A 13 27.10 34.31 13.25
N ILE A 14 27.86 34.62 14.31
CA ILE A 14 28.65 33.63 15.06
C ILE A 14 27.72 32.57 15.65
N ALA A 15 26.62 32.98 16.28
CA ALA A 15 25.64 32.06 16.85
C ALA A 15 25.03 31.13 15.78
N LEU A 16 24.66 31.66 14.61
CA LEU A 16 24.13 30.89 13.48
C LEU A 16 25.13 29.87 12.94
N VAL A 17 26.39 30.25 12.80
CA VAL A 17 27.45 29.34 12.30
C VAL A 17 27.76 28.26 13.32
N VAL A 18 27.92 28.62 14.61
CA VAL A 18 28.28 27.66 15.66
C VAL A 18 27.13 26.69 15.96
N LEU A 19 25.93 27.21 16.24
CA LEU A 19 24.76 26.38 16.53
C LEU A 19 24.32 25.60 15.27
N GLY A 20 24.40 26.24 14.10
CA GLY A 20 24.10 25.58 12.83
C GLY A 20 25.02 24.41 12.55
N SER A 21 26.33 24.58 12.75
CA SER A 21 27.30 23.49 12.61
C SER A 21 27.03 22.34 13.60
N GLY A 22 26.61 22.65 14.82
CA GLY A 22 26.17 21.64 15.80
C GLY A 22 24.92 20.87 15.37
N VAL A 23 23.90 21.56 14.85
CA VAL A 23 22.67 20.94 14.32
C VAL A 23 22.95 20.06 13.11
N ILE A 24 23.80 20.53 12.17
CA ILE A 24 24.23 19.74 11.01
C ILE A 24 24.95 18.47 11.48
N SER A 25 25.88 18.60 12.42
CA SER A 25 26.62 17.45 12.96
C SER A 25 25.67 16.43 13.60
N ALA A 26 24.74 16.88 14.46
CA ALA A 26 23.76 16.00 15.09
C ALA A 26 22.83 15.33 14.07
N ALA A 27 22.32 16.08 13.09
CA ALA A 27 21.45 15.54 12.06
C ALA A 27 22.17 14.53 11.16
N THR A 28 23.46 14.74 10.88
CA THR A 28 24.27 13.81 10.08
C THR A 28 24.54 12.52 10.84
N VAL A 29 24.85 12.60 12.15
CA VAL A 29 25.06 11.42 13.01
C VAL A 29 23.77 10.62 13.22
N LEU A 30 22.62 11.28 13.37
CA LEU A 30 21.33 10.61 13.58
C LEU A 30 20.71 10.08 12.27
N GLY A 31 21.16 10.60 11.11
CA GLY A 31 20.57 10.32 9.81
C GLY A 31 21.38 9.38 8.91
N SER A 32 22.55 8.90 9.34
CA SER A 32 23.34 7.93 8.58
C SER A 32 22.71 6.55 8.67
N SER A 33 21.94 6.16 7.67
CA SER A 33 21.74 4.74 7.38
C SER A 33 22.89 4.28 6.47
N ASP A 34 23.55 3.18 6.82
CA ASP A 34 24.76 2.65 6.18
C ASP A 34 24.56 2.10 4.73
N GLY A 35 23.54 2.56 4.01
CA GLY A 35 23.28 2.13 2.63
C GLY A 35 24.09 2.91 1.61
N SER A 36 25.25 2.39 1.19
CA SER A 36 26.17 3.03 0.23
C SER A 36 25.68 3.10 -1.22
N ASP A 37 24.56 2.45 -1.57
CA ASP A 37 24.19 2.18 -2.98
C ASP A 37 23.03 3.05 -3.53
N ALA A 38 22.65 4.13 -2.85
CA ALA A 38 21.55 4.97 -3.30
C ALA A 38 21.95 5.89 -4.48
N GLY A 39 21.39 5.64 -5.67
CA GLY A 39 21.61 6.44 -6.87
C GLY A 39 21.14 7.90 -6.76
N VAL A 40 21.61 8.77 -7.68
CA VAL A 40 21.38 10.24 -7.72
C VAL A 40 19.89 10.67 -7.78
N ARG A 41 18.94 9.74 -7.91
CA ARG A 41 17.48 9.99 -7.91
C ARG A 41 16.74 9.42 -6.69
N ASP A 42 17.41 8.72 -5.80
CA ASP A 42 16.77 8.15 -4.61
C ASP A 42 16.42 9.30 -3.63
N ILE A 43 15.13 9.47 -3.34
CA ILE A 43 14.64 10.46 -2.38
C ILE A 43 15.31 10.26 -1.02
N ARG A 44 15.68 9.01 -0.65
CA ARG A 44 16.46 8.72 0.56
C ARG A 44 17.83 9.39 0.58
N ALA A 45 18.48 9.52 -0.58
CA ALA A 45 19.76 10.21 -0.69
C ALA A 45 19.60 11.74 -0.56
N TYR A 46 18.47 12.30 -0.99
CA TYR A 46 18.15 13.72 -0.81
C TYR A 46 17.64 14.06 0.59
N THR A 47 17.01 13.10 1.30
CA THR A 47 16.52 13.27 2.67
C THR A 47 17.54 12.90 3.74
N ASN A 48 18.82 12.79 3.41
CA ASN A 48 19.86 12.72 4.44
C ASN A 48 19.72 13.96 5.33
N ALA A 49 19.41 13.73 6.61
CA ALA A 49 19.06 14.80 7.55
C ALA A 49 20.18 15.86 7.66
N GLY A 50 21.44 15.47 7.42
CA GLY A 50 22.57 16.39 7.31
C GLY A 50 22.47 17.39 6.14
N ARG A 51 21.97 16.95 4.97
CA ARG A 51 21.78 17.84 3.80
C ARG A 51 20.63 18.81 4.03
N LEU A 52 19.49 18.30 4.46
CA LEU A 52 18.30 19.13 4.71
C LEU A 52 18.54 20.16 5.82
N SER A 53 19.27 19.79 6.87
CA SER A 53 19.65 20.73 7.93
C SER A 53 20.60 21.83 7.42
N LEU A 54 21.62 21.47 6.62
CA LEU A 54 22.53 22.46 6.01
C LEU A 54 21.78 23.47 5.13
N LEU A 55 20.87 22.99 4.28
CA LEU A 55 20.07 23.85 3.40
C LEU A 55 19.11 24.73 4.21
N SER A 56 18.48 24.18 5.24
CA SER A 56 17.59 24.92 6.14
C SER A 56 18.35 26.02 6.88
N LEU A 57 19.59 25.75 7.32
CA LEU A 57 20.45 26.74 7.97
C LEU A 57 20.95 27.81 7.03
N ALA A 58 21.29 27.45 5.79
CA ALA A 58 21.65 28.43 4.75
C ALA A 58 20.49 29.39 4.47
N VAL A 59 19.27 28.86 4.34
CA VAL A 59 18.04 29.68 4.21
C VAL A 59 17.81 30.52 5.48
N ALA A 60 17.94 29.93 6.67
CA ALA A 60 17.77 30.65 7.93
C ALA A 60 18.77 31.81 8.06
N ALA A 61 20.04 31.60 7.73
CA ALA A 61 21.07 32.63 7.75
C ALA A 61 20.72 33.80 6.82
N GLY A 62 20.34 33.50 5.57
CA GLY A 62 19.91 34.53 4.61
C GLY A 62 18.70 35.31 5.13
N VAL A 63 17.64 34.62 5.55
CA VAL A 63 16.40 35.26 6.06
C VAL A 63 16.69 36.11 7.29
N VAL A 64 17.51 35.64 8.23
CA VAL A 64 17.82 36.38 9.47
C VAL A 64 18.62 37.65 9.17
N ILE A 65 19.68 37.55 8.37
CA ILE A 65 20.51 38.71 7.99
C ILE A 65 19.67 39.75 7.21
N GLY A 66 18.83 39.29 6.29
CA GLY A 66 17.89 40.16 5.58
C GLY A 66 16.86 40.78 6.53
N GLY A 67 16.29 39.97 7.42
CA GLY A 67 15.25 40.35 8.36
C GLY A 67 15.69 41.40 9.37
N THR A 68 16.96 41.38 9.79
CA THR A 68 17.50 42.32 10.78
C THR A 68 17.81 43.70 10.20
N LEU A 69 18.05 43.83 8.89
CA LEU A 69 18.55 45.06 8.25
C LEU A 69 17.76 46.34 8.59
N PHE A 70 16.44 46.30 8.42
CA PHE A 70 15.57 47.46 8.67
C PHE A 70 14.67 47.27 9.89
N ALA A 71 14.25 46.03 10.17
CA ALA A 71 13.39 45.78 11.32
C ALA A 71 14.16 45.83 12.65
N GLY A 72 15.47 45.53 12.67
CA GLY A 72 16.30 45.74 13.86
C GLY A 72 16.39 47.21 14.25
N GLU A 73 16.46 48.12 13.28
CA GLU A 73 16.47 49.56 13.54
C GLU A 73 15.13 50.08 14.07
N LYS A 74 14.02 49.50 13.59
CA LYS A 74 12.68 49.83 14.10
C LYS A 74 12.49 49.30 15.52
N GLU A 75 12.87 48.04 15.75
CA GLU A 75 12.79 47.39 17.05
C GLU A 75 13.64 48.12 18.11
N ASN A 76 14.81 48.65 17.71
CA ASN A 76 15.69 49.43 18.58
C ASN A 76 15.37 50.93 18.63
N GLY A 77 14.38 51.41 17.87
CA GLY A 77 14.02 52.84 17.79
C GLY A 77 15.09 53.74 17.15
N THR A 78 16.10 53.16 16.50
CA THR A 78 17.21 53.89 15.86
C THR A 78 16.88 54.33 14.45
N LEU A 79 15.80 53.81 13.83
CA LEU A 79 15.36 54.22 12.50
C LEU A 79 15.01 55.72 12.45
N ASP A 80 14.34 56.26 13.48
CA ASP A 80 13.97 57.69 13.52
C ASP A 80 15.20 58.61 13.53
N CYS A 81 16.27 58.20 14.20
CA CYS A 81 17.55 58.92 14.19
C CYS A 81 18.19 58.90 12.79
N LEU A 82 18.14 57.76 12.09
CA LEU A 82 18.62 57.64 10.71
C LEU A 82 17.78 58.46 9.73
N GLU A 83 16.47 58.56 9.96
CA GLU A 83 15.56 59.37 9.15
C GLU A 83 15.70 60.88 9.40
N ALA A 84 16.22 61.28 10.56
CA ALA A 84 16.51 62.68 10.88
C ALA A 84 17.77 63.23 10.18
N LEU A 85 18.65 62.35 9.68
CA LEU A 85 19.84 62.76 8.93
C LEU A 85 19.44 63.34 7.55
N PRO A 86 20.20 64.31 7.00
CA PRO A 86 19.95 64.90 5.67
C PRO A 86 20.38 63.95 4.54
N ALA A 87 19.97 62.68 4.61
CA ALA A 87 20.24 61.65 3.64
C ALA A 87 18.92 61.12 3.06
N ASN A 88 18.86 60.98 1.73
CA ASN A 88 17.74 60.34 1.07
C ASN A 88 17.64 58.87 1.52
N ARG A 89 16.43 58.37 1.82
CA ARG A 89 16.20 56.97 2.22
C ARG A 89 16.73 55.97 1.20
N MET A 90 16.81 56.33 -0.08
CA MET A 90 17.42 55.49 -1.10
C MET A 90 18.93 55.26 -0.87
N ARG A 91 19.68 56.29 -0.45
CA ARG A 91 21.11 56.15 -0.13
C ARG A 91 21.31 55.31 1.13
N LEU A 92 20.45 55.51 2.13
CA LEU A 92 20.44 54.69 3.35
C LEU A 92 20.15 53.22 3.03
N TRP A 93 19.18 52.96 2.15
CA TRP A 93 18.81 51.62 1.70
C TRP A 93 19.97 50.90 1.01
N TRP A 94 20.64 51.55 0.05
CA TRP A 94 21.81 50.98 -0.63
C TRP A 94 22.96 50.67 0.34
N GLY A 95 23.24 51.58 1.27
CA GLY A 95 24.31 51.38 2.26
C GLY A 95 24.05 50.19 3.19
N LYS A 96 22.80 49.98 3.58
CA LYS A 96 22.36 48.81 4.37
C LYS A 96 22.36 47.54 3.54
N LEU A 97 21.83 47.57 2.32
CA LEU A 97 21.81 46.43 1.42
C LEU A 97 23.22 45.89 1.14
N ALA A 98 24.17 46.77 0.82
CA ALA A 98 25.56 46.38 0.56
C ALA A 98 26.19 45.68 1.77
N ALA A 99 25.97 46.20 2.99
CA ALA A 99 26.43 45.54 4.21
C ALA A 99 25.78 44.17 4.41
N GLY A 100 24.46 44.07 4.19
CA GLY A 100 23.71 42.82 4.29
C GLY A 100 24.20 41.76 3.31
N VAL A 101 24.46 42.12 2.05
CA VAL A 101 25.00 41.21 1.03
C VAL A 101 26.35 40.64 1.49
N VAL A 102 27.28 41.48 1.95
CA VAL A 102 28.58 41.01 2.44
C VAL A 102 28.42 40.02 3.59
N MET A 103 27.56 40.32 4.56
CA MET A 103 27.32 39.42 5.69
C MET A 103 26.67 38.10 5.28
N ALA A 104 25.68 38.14 4.39
CA ALA A 104 25.04 36.94 3.85
C ALA A 104 26.03 36.06 3.07
N THR A 105 26.92 36.67 2.28
CA THR A 105 27.99 35.96 1.57
C THR A 105 28.92 35.23 2.54
N VAL A 106 29.39 35.92 3.59
CA VAL A 106 30.28 35.33 4.60
C VAL A 106 29.58 34.20 5.35
N ALA A 107 28.31 34.38 5.74
CA ALA A 107 27.51 33.35 6.41
C ALA A 107 27.34 32.10 5.56
N GLY A 108 26.98 32.28 4.28
CA GLY A 108 26.77 31.19 3.32
C GLY A 108 28.03 30.39 3.09
N ILE A 109 29.17 31.05 2.83
CA ILE A 109 30.46 30.40 2.64
C ILE A 109 30.86 29.59 3.90
N ALA A 110 30.69 30.16 5.09
CA ALA A 110 31.04 29.50 6.34
C ALA A 110 30.19 28.23 6.59
N LEU A 111 28.87 28.32 6.43
CA LEU A 111 27.96 27.18 6.62
C LEU A 111 28.21 26.07 5.59
N LEU A 112 28.41 26.44 4.33
CA LEU A 112 28.67 25.47 3.27
C LEU A 112 30.05 24.82 3.40
N ALA A 113 31.07 25.55 3.84
CA ALA A 113 32.38 24.98 4.19
C ALA A 113 32.25 23.98 5.35
N ALA A 114 31.50 24.31 6.41
CA ALA A 114 31.23 23.41 7.53
C ALA A 114 30.49 22.13 7.07
N GLY A 115 29.44 22.27 6.26
CA GLY A 115 28.73 21.13 5.68
C GLY A 115 29.60 20.25 4.79
N THR A 116 30.57 20.85 4.07
CA THR A 116 31.56 20.11 3.27
C THR A 116 32.52 19.33 4.17
N LEU A 117 33.00 19.94 5.26
CA LEU A 117 33.93 19.32 6.22
C LEU A 117 33.28 18.15 6.99
N ILE A 118 32.00 18.27 7.33
CA ILE A 118 31.23 17.23 8.05
C ILE A 118 30.77 16.10 7.10
N GLY A 119 30.96 16.25 5.78
CA GLY A 119 30.53 15.26 4.79
C GLY A 119 29.03 15.32 4.47
N ALA A 120 28.30 16.32 4.96
CA ALA A 120 26.86 16.46 4.72
C ALA A 120 26.54 16.56 3.21
N LEU A 121 27.39 17.16 2.39
CA LEU A 121 27.17 17.27 0.94
C LEU A 121 27.40 15.96 0.16
N GLY A 122 27.99 14.93 0.77
CA GLY A 122 28.33 13.64 0.13
C GLY A 122 29.34 13.74 -1.02
N SER A 123 29.42 12.70 -1.86
CA SER A 123 30.43 12.53 -2.92
C SER A 123 30.10 13.22 -4.27
N GLY A 124 28.91 13.81 -4.40
CA GLY A 124 28.50 14.51 -5.62
C GLY A 124 29.31 15.78 -5.92
N SER A 125 28.98 16.49 -7.01
CA SER A 125 29.64 17.75 -7.39
C SER A 125 29.57 18.79 -6.28
N LYS A 126 30.65 18.91 -5.50
CA LYS A 126 30.76 19.87 -4.39
C LYS A 126 30.53 21.30 -4.88
N VAL A 127 31.03 21.62 -6.08
CA VAL A 127 30.86 22.95 -6.70
C VAL A 127 29.40 23.25 -7.00
N GLY A 128 28.65 22.28 -7.52
CA GLY A 128 27.20 22.45 -7.77
C GLY A 128 26.44 22.75 -6.49
N TRP A 129 26.71 22.01 -5.41
CA TRP A 129 26.11 22.23 -4.10
C TRP A 129 26.50 23.57 -3.48
N LEU A 130 27.76 23.99 -3.62
CA LEU A 130 28.23 25.30 -3.15
C LEU A 130 27.48 26.43 -3.86
N MET A 131 27.37 26.38 -5.20
CA MET A 131 26.64 27.38 -5.97
C MET A 131 25.16 27.42 -5.59
N TRP A 132 24.52 26.25 -5.52
CA TRP A 132 23.10 26.14 -5.20
C TRP A 132 22.78 26.63 -3.78
N GLY A 133 23.61 26.25 -2.80
CA GLY A 133 23.50 26.73 -1.43
C GLY A 133 23.65 28.25 -1.33
N MET A 134 24.60 28.85 -2.05
CA MET A 134 24.78 30.31 -2.07
C MET A 134 23.59 31.04 -2.69
N VAL A 135 23.01 30.48 -3.76
CA VAL A 135 21.81 31.04 -4.39
C VAL A 135 20.64 31.03 -3.41
N LEU A 136 20.44 29.94 -2.65
CA LEU A 136 19.41 29.89 -1.61
C LEU A 136 19.62 30.93 -0.50
N VAL A 137 20.88 31.15 -0.08
CA VAL A 137 21.21 32.20 0.89
C VAL A 137 20.78 33.57 0.37
N TYR A 138 21.07 33.89 -0.90
CA TYR A 138 20.70 35.17 -1.49
C TYR A 138 19.20 35.33 -1.72
N VAL A 139 18.50 34.27 -2.14
CA VAL A 139 17.04 34.28 -2.24
C VAL A 139 16.43 34.55 -0.86
N ALA A 140 16.86 33.81 0.15
CA ALA A 140 16.43 33.98 1.53
C ALA A 140 16.73 35.39 2.06
N PHE A 141 17.92 35.92 1.78
CA PHE A 141 18.33 37.28 2.12
C PHE A 141 17.46 38.34 1.46
N GLY A 142 17.16 38.19 0.16
CA GLY A 142 16.30 39.12 -0.57
C GLY A 142 14.92 39.22 0.06
N TRP A 143 14.30 38.07 0.34
CA TRP A 143 12.98 38.01 0.96
C TRP A 143 12.99 38.45 2.43
N GLY A 144 14.04 38.12 3.20
CA GLY A 144 14.23 38.64 4.56
C GLY A 144 14.33 40.17 4.58
N THR A 145 15.09 40.74 3.64
CA THR A 145 15.24 42.20 3.47
C THR A 145 13.90 42.85 3.17
N PHE A 146 13.11 42.28 2.27
CA PHE A 146 11.73 42.72 2.01
C PHE A 146 10.85 42.64 3.26
N GLY A 147 10.89 41.53 4.00
CA GLY A 147 10.18 41.38 5.26
C GLY A 147 10.54 42.46 6.28
N SER A 148 11.80 42.89 6.30
CA SER A 148 12.29 43.90 7.25
C SER A 148 11.80 45.31 6.96
N THR A 149 11.48 45.64 5.71
CA THR A 149 10.96 46.97 5.36
C THR A 149 9.50 47.14 5.74
N ILE A 150 8.73 46.05 5.80
CA ILE A 150 7.29 46.06 6.09
C ILE A 150 6.92 45.78 7.55
N THR A 151 7.86 45.25 8.35
CA THR A 151 7.61 44.90 9.76
C THR A 151 8.38 45.79 10.74
N GLU A 152 7.96 45.78 12.00
CA GLU A 152 8.59 46.55 13.09
C GLU A 152 9.55 45.72 13.96
N SER A 153 9.50 44.37 13.88
CA SER A 153 10.39 43.49 14.65
C SER A 153 11.17 42.55 13.74
N THR A 154 12.40 42.25 14.13
CA THR A 154 13.33 41.37 13.42
C THR A 154 12.74 39.98 13.17
N LEU A 155 12.10 39.40 14.18
CA LEU A 155 11.46 38.09 14.06
C LEU A 155 10.31 38.13 13.04
N ALA A 156 9.51 39.20 13.02
CA ALA A 156 8.43 39.38 12.05
C ALA A 156 8.94 39.58 10.64
N ALA A 157 10.05 40.29 10.49
CA ALA A 157 10.73 40.41 9.21
C ALA A 157 11.12 39.05 8.66
N CYS A 158 11.74 38.21 9.50
CA CYS A 158 12.15 36.87 9.11
C CYS A 158 10.94 36.01 8.70
N ALA A 159 9.88 36.01 9.51
CA ALA A 159 8.68 35.23 9.26
C ALA A 159 7.95 35.65 7.97
N ILE A 160 7.76 36.96 7.75
CA ILE A 160 7.12 37.46 6.54
C ILE A 160 8.03 37.26 5.32
N GLY A 161 9.35 37.42 5.47
CA GLY A 161 10.30 37.11 4.42
C GLY A 161 10.17 35.66 3.96
N LEU A 162 10.22 34.70 4.88
CA LEU A 162 10.02 33.29 4.55
C LEU A 162 8.66 33.02 3.91
N LEU A 163 7.58 33.61 4.46
CA LEU A 163 6.24 33.46 3.90
C LEU A 163 6.15 33.99 2.47
N CYS A 164 6.69 35.18 2.20
CA CYS A 164 6.69 35.76 0.87
C CYS A 164 7.59 34.99 -0.10
N ALA A 165 8.71 34.42 0.37
CA ALA A 165 9.55 33.53 -0.43
C ALA A 165 8.74 32.31 -0.92
N VAL A 166 7.92 31.71 -0.06
CA VAL A 166 7.09 30.56 -0.42
C VAL A 166 5.89 30.97 -1.28
N VAL A 167 5.14 32.02 -0.88
CA VAL A 167 3.88 32.41 -1.53
C VAL A 167 4.10 33.10 -2.87
N ILE A 168 5.15 33.92 -2.99
CA ILE A 168 5.42 34.73 -4.17
C ILE A 168 6.65 34.19 -4.90
N GLY A 169 7.72 33.90 -4.17
CA GLY A 169 8.97 33.38 -4.75
C GLY A 169 8.77 32.04 -5.46
N THR A 170 8.07 31.07 -4.87
CA THR A 170 7.84 29.76 -5.52
C THR A 170 7.00 29.88 -6.79
N PRO A 171 5.84 30.57 -6.82
CA PRO A 171 5.10 30.76 -8.07
C PRO A 171 5.89 31.53 -9.13
N VAL A 172 6.61 32.60 -8.74
CA VAL A 172 7.47 33.34 -9.69
C VAL A 172 8.53 32.42 -10.27
N PHE A 173 9.19 31.62 -9.43
CA PHE A 173 10.16 30.61 -9.86
C PHE A 173 9.53 29.60 -10.84
N THR A 174 8.38 29.03 -10.49
CA THR A 174 7.66 28.06 -11.33
C THR A 174 7.20 28.66 -12.65
N VAL A 175 6.72 29.90 -12.65
CA VAL A 175 6.30 30.62 -13.87
C VAL A 175 7.52 30.91 -14.75
N VAL A 176 8.62 31.39 -14.17
CA VAL A 176 9.86 31.67 -14.92
C VAL A 176 10.45 30.37 -15.49
N ILE A 177 10.52 29.28 -14.71
CA ILE A 177 10.97 27.98 -15.23
C ILE A 177 10.02 27.43 -16.29
N SER A 178 8.71 27.52 -16.08
CA SER A 178 7.73 27.05 -17.07
C SER A 178 7.84 27.86 -18.36
N ALA A 179 7.97 29.19 -18.26
CA ALA A 179 8.16 30.07 -19.41
C ALA A 179 9.49 29.79 -20.13
N LEU A 180 10.58 29.55 -19.41
CA LEU A 180 11.86 29.14 -19.98
C LEU A 180 11.74 27.79 -20.68
N ARG A 181 11.08 26.80 -20.07
CA ARG A 181 10.82 25.49 -20.71
C ARG A 181 9.99 25.63 -21.97
N MET A 182 8.93 26.45 -21.94
CA MET A 182 8.10 26.71 -23.11
C MET A 182 8.87 27.46 -24.21
N ALA A 183 9.73 28.42 -23.85
CA ALA A 183 10.52 29.21 -24.78
C ALA A 183 11.61 28.40 -25.49
N VAL A 184 12.11 27.34 -24.86
CA VAL A 184 13.13 26.47 -25.46
C VAL A 184 12.51 25.31 -26.29
N GLY A 185 11.20 25.12 -26.23
CA GLY A 185 10.47 24.18 -27.11
C GLY A 185 10.43 22.72 -26.63
N ALA A 186 9.59 21.92 -27.29
CA ALA A 186 9.35 20.50 -26.97
C ALA A 186 10.57 19.59 -27.24
N ASP A 187 11.50 20.04 -28.09
CA ASP A 187 12.74 19.32 -28.43
C ASP A 187 13.74 19.20 -27.25
N TRP A 188 13.44 19.87 -26.13
CA TRP A 188 14.18 19.76 -24.86
C TRP A 188 14.26 18.33 -24.31
N ALA A 189 13.28 17.47 -24.63
CA ALA A 189 13.28 16.07 -24.23
C ALA A 189 14.26 15.22 -25.05
N ASP A 190 14.46 15.55 -26.33
CA ASP A 190 15.35 14.81 -27.23
C ASP A 190 16.81 15.28 -27.14
N TYR A 191 17.04 16.57 -26.84
CA TYR A 191 18.38 17.11 -26.54
C TYR A 191 19.03 16.50 -25.28
N ARG A 192 18.26 15.73 -24.49
CA ARG A 192 18.68 15.07 -23.25
C ARG A 192 19.63 13.88 -23.47
N ARG A 193 19.69 13.32 -24.69
CA ARG A 193 20.36 12.04 -24.95
C ARG A 193 21.76 12.15 -25.57
N GLU A 194 22.12 13.25 -26.24
CA GLU A 194 23.34 13.32 -27.04
C GLU A 194 24.22 14.56 -26.74
N SER A 195 25.06 14.44 -25.70
CA SER A 195 26.31 15.19 -25.51
C SER A 195 26.28 16.71 -25.21
N LEU A 196 27.08 17.08 -24.21
CA LEU A 196 27.75 18.38 -24.00
C LEU A 196 26.83 19.63 -24.05
N SER A 197 26.11 19.96 -22.99
CA SER A 197 26.79 20.43 -21.78
C SER A 197 25.81 20.54 -20.62
N ALA A 198 26.14 19.87 -19.52
CA ALA A 198 25.48 20.01 -18.22
C ALA A 198 25.33 21.49 -17.78
N LEU A 199 26.16 22.40 -18.32
CA LEU A 199 26.05 23.84 -18.11
C LEU A 199 24.72 24.44 -18.61
N TRP A 200 24.21 24.07 -19.79
CA TRP A 200 22.94 24.65 -20.29
C TRP A 200 21.71 24.18 -19.51
N PHE A 201 21.82 23.06 -18.78
CA PHE A 201 20.75 22.56 -17.90
C PHE A 201 20.69 23.33 -16.57
N GLU A 202 21.84 23.79 -16.07
CA GLU A 202 21.96 24.51 -14.80
C GLU A 202 21.70 26.02 -14.94
N VAL A 203 22.00 26.61 -16.10
CA VAL A 203 21.91 28.07 -16.31
C VAL A 203 20.47 28.61 -16.20
N PRO A 204 19.43 28.05 -16.83
CA PRO A 204 18.07 28.60 -16.73
C PRO A 204 17.49 28.55 -15.29
N PRO A 205 17.62 27.46 -14.52
CA PRO A 205 17.27 27.45 -13.09
C PRO A 205 18.05 28.48 -12.28
N LEU A 206 19.37 28.62 -12.52
CA LEU A 206 20.19 29.62 -11.84
C LEU A 206 19.70 31.04 -12.16
N VAL A 207 19.44 31.37 -13.42
CA VAL A 207 18.91 32.68 -13.84
C VAL A 207 17.54 32.93 -13.21
N ALA A 208 16.65 31.94 -13.21
CA ALA A 208 15.35 32.03 -12.54
C ALA A 208 15.50 32.28 -11.04
N MET A 209 16.43 31.60 -10.37
CA MET A 209 16.70 31.82 -8.95
C MET A 209 17.33 33.19 -8.67
N TYR A 210 18.23 33.68 -9.53
CA TYR A 210 18.76 35.05 -9.41
C TYR A 210 17.66 36.10 -9.58
N ALA A 211 16.72 35.91 -10.52
CA ALA A 211 15.56 36.78 -10.66
C ALA A 211 14.69 36.77 -9.38
N VAL A 212 14.49 35.60 -8.78
CA VAL A 212 13.75 35.43 -7.51
C VAL A 212 14.50 36.05 -6.32
N ALA A 213 15.84 36.16 -6.36
CA ALA A 213 16.63 36.86 -5.35
C ALA A 213 16.60 38.38 -5.50
N VAL A 214 16.66 38.89 -6.74
CA VAL A 214 16.69 40.33 -7.04
C VAL A 214 15.32 40.98 -6.87
N PHE A 215 14.25 40.30 -7.27
CA PHE A 215 12.88 40.83 -7.20
C PHE A 215 12.46 41.34 -5.80
N PRO A 216 12.62 40.59 -4.69
CA PRO A 216 12.26 41.08 -3.37
C PRO A 216 13.13 42.25 -2.90
N LEU A 217 14.38 42.37 -3.38
CA LEU A 217 15.21 43.55 -3.10
C LEU A 217 14.63 44.81 -3.76
N LEU A 218 14.16 44.71 -5.01
CA LEU A 218 13.48 45.83 -5.67
C LEU A 218 12.20 46.24 -4.92
N LEU A 219 11.40 45.27 -4.46
CA LEU A 219 10.23 45.53 -3.63
C LEU A 219 10.61 46.13 -2.26
N ALA A 220 11.71 45.69 -1.65
CA ALA A 220 12.21 46.23 -0.39
C ALA A 220 12.58 47.71 -0.56
N GLY A 221 13.35 48.04 -1.60
CA GLY A 221 13.68 49.44 -1.93
C GLY A 221 12.44 50.26 -2.19
N TRP A 222 11.50 49.73 -2.98
CA TRP A 222 10.24 50.41 -3.29
C TRP A 222 9.43 50.69 -2.02
N THR A 223 9.22 49.71 -1.15
CA THR A 223 8.44 49.85 0.09
C THR A 223 9.12 50.80 1.08
N PHE A 224 10.44 50.69 1.25
CA PHE A 224 11.20 51.54 2.17
C PHE A 224 11.17 53.03 1.80
N THR A 225 11.19 53.35 0.50
CA THR A 225 11.14 54.75 0.02
C THR A 225 9.72 55.26 -0.25
N ALA A 226 8.67 54.47 0.04
CA ALA A 226 7.28 54.90 -0.15
C ALA A 226 6.91 56.18 0.63
N PRO A 227 7.39 56.42 1.87
CA PRO A 227 7.14 57.67 2.57
C PRO A 227 7.72 58.90 1.86
N ASP A 228 8.89 58.78 1.23
CA ASP A 228 9.51 59.89 0.48
C ASP A 228 8.71 60.19 -0.79
N ARG A 229 8.23 59.16 -1.49
CA ARG A 229 7.30 59.34 -2.63
C ARG A 229 5.97 59.95 -2.19
N ALA A 230 5.43 59.55 -1.04
CA ALA A 230 4.21 60.11 -0.49
C ALA A 230 4.38 61.57 -0.03
N ARG A 231 5.57 61.95 0.47
CA ARG A 231 5.94 63.34 0.77
C ARG A 231 6.04 64.17 -0.49
N GLN A 232 6.61 63.63 -1.57
CA GLN A 232 6.66 64.30 -2.88
C GLN A 232 5.28 64.43 -3.55
N ALA A 233 4.39 63.46 -3.35
CA ALA A 233 3.04 63.46 -3.92
C ALA A 233 2.03 64.35 -3.16
N ARG A 234 2.34 64.77 -1.92
CA ARG A 234 1.46 65.63 -1.11
C ARG A 234 1.93 67.08 -1.16
N SER A 235 1.52 67.81 -2.20
CA SER A 235 1.50 69.29 -2.18
C SER A 235 0.51 69.81 -1.11
N PRO A 236 0.73 71.00 -0.50
CA PRO A 236 0.10 71.40 0.77
C PRO A 236 -1.38 71.82 0.70
N VAL A 237 -2.16 71.48 -0.33
CA VAL A 237 -3.41 72.20 -0.64
C VAL A 237 -4.73 71.47 -0.27
N ALA A 238 -4.74 70.25 0.27
CA ALA A 238 -6.04 69.64 0.60
C ALA A 238 -6.00 68.73 1.84
N ARG A 239 -6.44 69.28 2.99
CA ARG A 239 -7.17 68.54 4.03
C ARG A 239 -7.82 69.50 5.05
N ALA A 240 -8.91 70.12 4.64
CA ALA A 240 -9.91 70.67 5.55
C ALA A 240 -11.09 69.70 5.65
N SER A 241 -11.54 69.48 6.89
CA SER A 241 -12.84 68.93 7.32
C SER A 241 -13.25 67.53 6.83
N GLN A 242 -13.11 66.52 7.72
CA GLN A 242 -14.06 65.41 7.76
C GLN A 242 -14.92 65.50 9.03
N PRO A 243 -16.26 65.41 8.91
CA PRO A 243 -17.18 65.54 10.03
C PRO A 243 -17.23 64.27 10.88
N ILE A 244 -17.23 64.46 12.19
CA ILE A 244 -17.41 63.43 13.21
C ILE A 244 -18.87 62.98 13.19
N LEU A 245 -19.16 61.86 12.53
CA LEU A 245 -20.49 61.23 12.53
C LEU A 245 -20.76 60.55 13.88
N ARG A 246 -21.70 61.12 14.66
CA ARG A 246 -22.30 60.50 15.84
C ARG A 246 -23.17 59.30 15.41
N ARG A 247 -22.89 58.10 15.92
CA ARG A 247 -23.70 56.91 15.70
C ARG A 247 -24.78 56.73 16.78
N PRO A 248 -25.99 56.27 16.40
CA PRO A 248 -27.14 56.16 17.28
C PRO A 248 -27.01 55.02 18.31
N ALA A 249 -27.48 55.30 19.51
CA ALA A 249 -27.58 54.36 20.62
C ALA A 249 -28.92 53.61 20.57
N ASN A 250 -28.86 52.33 20.22
CA ASN A 250 -29.59 51.21 20.82
C ASN A 250 -29.56 50.03 19.85
N THR A 251 -28.64 49.11 20.08
CA THR A 251 -28.46 47.91 19.25
C THR A 251 -28.85 46.69 20.08
N GLY A 252 -29.94 46.03 19.70
CA GLY A 252 -30.35 44.74 20.26
C GLY A 252 -29.31 43.63 20.06
N PHE A 253 -29.56 42.46 20.65
CA PHE A 253 -28.64 41.32 20.65
C PHE A 253 -28.08 40.95 19.27
N LEU A 254 -28.93 40.92 18.23
CA LEU A 254 -28.52 40.60 16.85
C LEU A 254 -27.58 41.65 16.24
N SER A 255 -27.74 42.93 16.56
CA SER A 255 -26.85 43.99 16.09
C SER A 255 -25.49 43.94 16.80
N SER A 256 -25.43 43.49 18.05
CA SER A 256 -24.15 43.21 18.74
C SER A 256 -23.40 42.05 18.06
N LEU A 257 -24.11 40.97 17.68
CA LEU A 257 -23.51 39.86 16.93
C LEU A 257 -23.02 40.30 15.55
N LYS A 258 -23.82 41.08 14.81
CA LYS A 258 -23.42 41.65 13.51
C LYS A 258 -22.20 42.55 13.63
N ALA A 259 -22.12 43.37 14.67
CA ALA A 259 -20.94 44.23 14.92
C ALA A 259 -19.68 43.41 15.22
N LEU A 260 -19.79 42.35 16.03
CA LEU A 260 -18.66 41.45 16.32
C LEU A 260 -18.22 40.66 15.08
N LEU A 261 -19.16 40.15 14.28
CA LEU A 261 -18.88 39.48 13.01
C LEU A 261 -18.20 40.43 12.02
N TRP A 262 -18.73 41.66 11.87
CA TRP A 262 -18.15 42.68 11.01
C TRP A 262 -16.73 43.06 11.46
N LEU A 263 -16.54 43.29 12.77
CA LEU A 263 -15.23 43.64 13.32
C LEU A 263 -14.22 42.50 13.10
N THR A 264 -14.61 41.27 13.45
CA THR A 264 -13.77 40.08 13.26
C THR A 264 -13.46 39.87 11.77
N ASN A 265 -14.42 40.11 10.87
CA ASN A 265 -14.19 40.02 9.43
C ASN A 265 -13.24 41.10 8.91
N ARG A 266 -13.37 42.33 9.41
CA ARG A 266 -12.48 43.43 9.04
C ARG A 266 -11.05 43.21 9.50
N GLN A 267 -10.85 42.77 10.75
CA GLN A 267 -9.52 42.45 11.29
C GLN A 267 -8.82 41.37 10.46
N TRP A 268 -9.60 40.40 10.00
CA TRP A 268 -9.08 39.22 9.32
C TRP A 268 -8.99 39.33 7.81
N PHE A 269 -9.60 40.33 7.18
CA PHE A 269 -9.80 40.34 5.73
C PHE A 269 -8.48 40.15 4.96
N VAL A 270 -7.45 40.93 5.32
CA VAL A 270 -6.14 40.85 4.67
C VAL A 270 -5.45 39.52 4.93
N ALA A 271 -5.41 39.07 6.19
CA ALA A 271 -4.82 37.79 6.55
C ALA A 271 -5.55 36.60 5.89
N SER A 272 -6.86 36.72 5.69
CA SER A 272 -7.69 35.73 5.01
C SER A 272 -7.38 35.64 3.53
N LEU A 273 -7.20 36.77 2.85
CA LEU A 273 -6.77 36.80 1.45
C LEU A 273 -5.39 36.16 1.27
N ILE A 274 -4.44 36.45 2.17
CA ILE A 274 -3.11 35.84 2.16
C ILE A 274 -3.22 34.33 2.39
N GLY A 275 -4.01 33.91 3.38
CA GLY A 275 -4.27 32.49 3.66
C GLY A 275 -4.91 31.76 2.49
N VAL A 276 -5.89 32.36 1.82
CA VAL A 276 -6.51 31.83 0.60
C VAL A 276 -5.48 31.63 -0.50
N GLY A 277 -4.64 32.64 -0.76
CA GLY A 277 -3.59 32.57 -1.78
C GLY A 277 -2.57 31.46 -1.50
N LEU A 278 -2.08 31.36 -0.25
CA LEU A 278 -1.13 30.32 0.15
C LEU A 278 -1.73 28.91 0.04
N MET A 279 -2.97 28.73 0.51
CA MET A 279 -3.62 27.41 0.53
C MET A 279 -4.01 26.94 -0.87
N LEU A 280 -4.46 27.86 -1.72
CA LEU A 280 -4.72 27.58 -3.13
C LEU A 280 -3.42 27.25 -3.87
N ALA A 281 -2.34 28.01 -3.65
CA ALA A 281 -1.03 27.72 -4.24
C ALA A 281 -0.51 26.34 -3.81
N THR A 282 -0.69 25.98 -2.53
CA THR A 282 -0.35 24.65 -2.00
C THR A 282 -1.19 23.56 -2.65
N GLY A 283 -2.50 23.77 -2.78
CA GLY A 283 -3.40 22.83 -3.45
C GLY A 283 -3.05 22.65 -4.94
N VAL A 284 -2.72 23.73 -5.65
CA VAL A 284 -2.26 23.67 -7.05
C VAL A 284 -0.92 22.96 -7.16
N GLY A 285 0.02 23.24 -6.25
CA GLY A 285 1.30 22.53 -6.18
C GLY A 285 1.12 21.03 -5.95
N SER A 286 0.10 20.62 -5.19
CA SER A 286 -0.23 19.21 -4.97
C SER A 286 -0.77 18.48 -6.22
N LEU A 287 -1.08 19.21 -7.30
CA LEU A 287 -1.42 18.58 -8.58
C LEU A 287 -0.21 17.96 -9.26
N HIS A 288 1.00 18.38 -8.93
CA HIS A 288 2.24 17.82 -9.47
C HIS A 288 2.34 16.33 -9.17
N GLU A 289 2.87 15.55 -10.11
CA GLU A 289 2.86 14.08 -9.99
C GLU A 289 3.76 13.57 -8.87
N ASP A 290 4.87 14.26 -8.61
CA ASP A 290 5.82 13.91 -7.56
C ASP A 290 5.41 14.39 -6.16
N VAL A 291 4.33 15.18 -6.05
CA VAL A 291 3.89 15.69 -4.75
C VAL A 291 2.87 14.73 -4.13
N HIS A 292 3.29 14.09 -3.04
CA HIS A 292 2.43 13.21 -2.27
C HIS A 292 1.48 14.02 -1.39
N LEU A 293 0.21 14.10 -1.78
CA LEU A 293 -0.80 14.82 -0.99
C LEU A 293 -0.93 14.23 0.43
N MET A 294 -0.68 12.93 0.63
CA MET A 294 -0.62 12.33 1.96
C MET A 294 0.43 12.98 2.87
N VAL A 295 1.56 13.43 2.33
CA VAL A 295 2.62 14.08 3.12
C VAL A 295 2.37 15.58 3.28
N VAL A 296 1.93 16.24 2.20
CA VAL A 296 1.68 17.69 2.20
C VAL A 296 0.46 18.06 3.03
N TRP A 297 -0.58 17.22 3.03
CA TRP A 297 -1.84 17.49 3.70
C TRP A 297 -1.69 17.73 5.21
N PRO A 298 -1.09 16.83 6.00
CA PRO A 298 -0.82 17.04 7.43
C PRO A 298 -0.16 18.39 7.72
N LEU A 299 0.91 18.71 6.98
CA LEU A 299 1.69 19.91 7.18
C LEU A 299 0.89 21.17 6.85
N ALA A 300 0.33 21.22 5.64
CA ALA A 300 -0.39 22.40 5.15
C ALA A 300 -1.62 22.72 5.99
N THR A 301 -2.39 21.71 6.37
CA THR A 301 -3.64 21.90 7.12
C THR A 301 -3.40 22.13 8.61
N THR A 302 -2.36 21.54 9.20
CA THR A 302 -1.93 21.92 10.56
C THR A 302 -1.48 23.39 10.59
N LEU A 303 -0.68 23.83 9.61
CA LEU A 303 -0.29 25.23 9.48
C LEU A 303 -1.51 26.15 9.30
N ALA A 304 -2.46 25.78 8.45
CA ALA A 304 -3.72 26.52 8.28
C ALA A 304 -4.52 26.60 9.59
N GLY A 305 -4.55 25.50 10.35
CA GLY A 305 -5.11 25.44 11.69
C GLY A 305 -4.44 26.42 12.63
N VAL A 306 -3.12 26.29 12.83
CA VAL A 306 -2.33 27.13 13.74
C VAL A 306 -2.45 28.60 13.38
N PHE A 307 -2.35 28.93 12.11
CA PHE A 307 -2.51 30.29 11.61
C PHE A 307 -3.91 30.83 11.93
N GLY A 308 -4.95 30.02 11.70
CA GLY A 308 -6.33 30.37 12.03
C GLY A 308 -6.56 30.55 13.53
N GLY A 309 -5.91 29.74 14.36
CA GLY A 309 -5.97 29.85 15.81
C GLY A 309 -5.30 31.14 16.32
N VAL A 310 -4.06 31.40 15.90
CA VAL A 310 -3.26 32.54 16.38
C VAL A 310 -3.83 33.88 15.90
N LEU A 311 -4.24 33.97 14.65
CA LEU A 311 -4.80 35.21 14.08
C LEU A 311 -6.11 35.62 14.75
N ALA A 312 -6.79 34.72 15.46
CA ALA A 312 -8.03 35.04 16.17
C ALA A 312 -7.83 36.16 17.20
N TRP A 313 -6.61 36.31 17.75
CA TRP A 313 -6.29 37.24 18.83
C TRP A 313 -5.17 38.22 18.51
N VAL A 314 -4.55 38.12 17.33
CA VAL A 314 -3.34 38.88 16.99
C VAL A 314 -3.53 40.39 17.09
N ASP A 315 -4.70 40.87 16.65
CA ASP A 315 -5.03 42.29 16.62
C ASP A 315 -5.25 42.83 18.04
N GLU A 316 -5.85 42.02 18.91
CA GLU A 316 -6.03 42.39 20.31
C GLU A 316 -4.71 42.37 21.08
N GLN A 317 -3.85 41.39 20.83
CA GLN A 317 -2.53 41.26 21.45
C GLN A 317 -1.58 42.37 21.03
N SER A 318 -1.43 42.59 19.72
CA SER A 318 -0.48 43.56 19.17
C SER A 318 -0.81 45.00 19.53
N LYS A 319 -2.10 45.34 19.63
CA LYS A 319 -2.57 46.70 19.95
C LYS A 319 -2.93 46.87 21.44
N GLU A 320 -2.71 45.85 22.25
CA GLU A 320 -3.12 45.75 23.65
C GLU A 320 -4.61 46.08 23.91
N THR A 321 -5.47 45.98 22.89
CA THR A 321 -6.90 46.33 23.02
C THR A 321 -7.66 45.33 23.89
N PHE A 322 -7.07 44.19 24.25
CA PHE A 322 -7.62 43.24 25.21
C PHE A 322 -7.90 43.87 26.58
N LYS A 323 -7.09 44.84 27.02
CA LYS A 323 -7.28 45.58 28.28
C LYS A 323 -8.59 46.36 28.26
N PHE A 324 -8.89 47.01 27.13
CA PHE A 324 -10.14 47.75 26.94
C PHE A 324 -11.38 46.85 27.08
N TRP A 325 -11.32 45.61 26.58
CA TRP A 325 -12.43 44.66 26.74
C TRP A 325 -12.68 44.30 28.21
N GLY A 326 -11.62 44.14 29.00
CA GLY A 326 -11.68 43.91 30.44
C GLY A 326 -12.24 45.12 31.20
N GLU A 327 -11.69 46.32 30.94
CA GLU A 327 -12.08 47.58 31.59
C GLU A 327 -13.54 47.95 31.33
N ARG A 328 -14.03 47.74 30.10
CA ARG A 328 -15.41 48.03 29.70
C ARG A 328 -16.40 46.93 30.05
N ARG A 329 -15.97 45.85 30.71
CA ARG A 329 -16.80 44.68 31.10
C ARG A 329 -17.64 44.14 29.95
N LEU A 330 -17.08 44.16 28.74
CA LEU A 330 -17.76 43.68 27.55
C LEU A 330 -17.97 42.15 27.62
N PRO A 331 -18.97 41.58 26.93
CA PRO A 331 -19.29 40.15 27.04
C PRO A 331 -18.23 39.28 26.35
N LEU A 332 -17.10 39.05 27.05
CA LEU A 332 -15.94 38.28 26.58
C LEU A 332 -16.32 36.89 26.05
N GLY A 333 -17.31 36.23 26.66
CA GLY A 333 -17.80 34.93 26.19
C GLY A 333 -18.41 34.98 24.78
N ARG A 334 -19.12 36.05 24.43
CA ARG A 334 -19.68 36.25 23.08
C ARG A 334 -18.59 36.57 22.08
N LEU A 335 -17.64 37.42 22.46
CA LEU A 335 -16.46 37.73 21.65
C LEU A 335 -15.69 36.44 21.31
N TRP A 336 -15.42 35.61 22.32
CA TRP A 336 -14.75 34.32 22.16
C TRP A 336 -15.51 33.39 21.23
N ALA A 337 -16.81 33.20 21.44
CA ALA A 337 -17.61 32.29 20.61
C ALA A 337 -17.62 32.74 19.14
N VAL A 338 -17.78 34.05 18.89
CA VAL A 338 -17.76 34.61 17.52
C VAL A 338 -16.38 34.45 16.89
N LYS A 339 -15.30 34.76 17.62
CA LYS A 339 -13.92 34.61 17.11
C LYS A 339 -13.58 33.15 16.84
N VAL A 340 -13.90 32.24 17.74
CA VAL A 340 -13.69 30.79 17.54
C VAL A 340 -14.46 30.31 16.32
N ALA A 341 -15.77 30.57 16.25
CA ALA A 341 -16.60 30.08 15.15
C ALA A 341 -16.18 30.63 13.78
N THR A 342 -15.92 31.95 13.69
CA THR A 342 -15.49 32.57 12.41
C THR A 342 -14.08 32.15 11.99
N SER A 343 -13.15 32.05 12.94
CA SER A 343 -11.76 31.65 12.64
C SER A 343 -11.71 30.18 12.25
N PHE A 344 -12.45 29.31 12.96
CA PHE A 344 -12.56 27.89 12.62
C PHE A 344 -13.20 27.67 11.24
N ALA A 345 -14.30 28.37 10.93
CA ALA A 345 -14.93 28.30 9.61
C ALA A 345 -13.96 28.69 8.48
N ARG A 346 -13.11 29.70 8.70
CA ARG A 346 -12.07 30.07 7.74
C ARG A 346 -10.97 29.03 7.62
N THR A 347 -10.50 28.45 8.73
CA THR A 347 -9.56 27.32 8.71
C THR A 347 -10.10 26.14 7.90
N LEU A 348 -11.39 25.80 8.05
CA LEU A 348 -12.02 24.77 7.24
C LEU A 348 -12.09 25.18 5.75
N GLY A 349 -12.43 26.44 5.46
CA GLY A 349 -12.38 26.97 4.09
C GLY A 349 -10.99 26.89 3.46
N TRP A 350 -9.94 27.23 4.21
CA TRP A 350 -8.54 27.08 3.80
C TRP A 350 -8.14 25.63 3.56
N THR A 351 -8.56 24.73 4.45
CA THR A 351 -8.34 23.28 4.30
C THR A 351 -9.00 22.76 3.03
N LEU A 352 -10.23 23.21 2.75
CA LEU A 352 -10.93 22.88 1.50
C LEU A 352 -10.19 23.43 0.27
N LEU A 353 -9.59 24.61 0.35
CA LEU A 353 -8.80 25.18 -0.76
C LEU A 353 -7.52 24.39 -1.07
N VAL A 354 -6.89 23.79 -0.06
CA VAL A 354 -5.77 22.85 -0.30
C VAL A 354 -6.27 21.61 -1.05
N PHE A 355 -7.46 21.11 -0.69
CA PHE A 355 -8.03 19.90 -1.29
C PHE A 355 -8.65 20.12 -2.67
N ALA A 356 -9.23 21.30 -2.91
CA ALA A 356 -10.12 21.57 -4.03
C ALA A 356 -9.49 21.32 -5.41
N PRO A 357 -8.23 21.71 -5.71
CA PRO A 357 -7.64 21.44 -7.02
C PRO A 357 -7.58 19.94 -7.33
N SER A 358 -7.16 19.12 -6.36
CA SER A 358 -7.11 17.67 -6.50
C SER A 358 -8.50 17.07 -6.65
N LEU A 359 -9.48 17.56 -5.90
CA LEU A 359 -10.88 17.15 -6.00
C LEU A 359 -11.49 17.49 -7.38
N ILE A 360 -11.27 18.72 -7.88
CA ILE A 360 -11.77 19.17 -9.19
C ILE A 360 -11.20 18.29 -10.32
N ARG A 361 -9.91 17.93 -10.25
CA ARG A 361 -9.29 16.98 -11.18
C ARG A 361 -9.96 15.59 -11.15
N GLN A 362 -10.65 15.24 -10.06
CA GLN A 362 -11.35 13.95 -9.93
C GLN A 362 -12.80 13.95 -10.41
N LEU A 363 -13.47 15.09 -10.53
CA LEU A 363 -14.91 15.18 -10.87
C LEU A 363 -15.27 14.83 -12.33
N GLY A 364 -14.38 14.18 -13.08
CA GLY A 364 -14.65 13.74 -14.45
C GLY A 364 -15.62 12.54 -14.53
N PRO A 365 -16.48 12.47 -15.57
CA PRO A 365 -17.45 11.37 -15.72
C PRO A 365 -16.77 10.01 -15.90
N GLY A 366 -17.37 8.95 -15.33
CA GLY A 366 -16.99 7.55 -15.61
C GLY A 366 -15.97 6.90 -14.67
N ARG A 367 -15.82 7.37 -13.42
CA ARG A 367 -14.94 6.74 -12.42
C ARG A 367 -15.73 5.95 -11.38
N GLU A 368 -15.32 4.72 -11.15
CA GLU A 368 -15.88 3.80 -10.13
C GLU A 368 -15.13 3.89 -8.78
N VAL A 369 -14.12 4.76 -8.68
CA VAL A 369 -13.20 4.85 -7.55
C VAL A 369 -13.73 5.82 -6.48
N PRO A 370 -13.54 5.55 -5.17
CA PRO A 370 -13.83 6.53 -4.13
C PRO A 370 -13.14 7.87 -4.41
N ILE A 371 -13.92 8.95 -4.46
CA ILE A 371 -13.45 10.30 -4.87
C ILE A 371 -12.24 10.76 -4.04
N LEU A 372 -12.21 10.40 -2.75
CA LEU A 372 -11.16 10.82 -1.83
C LEU A 372 -9.84 10.09 -2.06
N SER A 373 -9.83 8.77 -2.29
CA SER A 373 -8.59 8.04 -2.60
C SER A 373 -7.99 8.53 -3.92
N ALA A 374 -8.85 8.80 -4.91
CA ALA A 374 -8.46 9.39 -6.17
C ALA A 374 -7.88 10.81 -5.99
N ALA A 375 -8.44 11.63 -5.10
CA ALA A 375 -7.92 12.97 -4.84
C ALA A 375 -6.54 12.95 -4.17
N PHE A 376 -6.30 12.01 -3.25
CA PHE A 376 -4.98 11.82 -2.61
C PHE A 376 -3.97 11.07 -3.46
N ARG A 377 -4.42 10.39 -4.53
CA ARG A 377 -3.61 9.48 -5.35
C ARG A 377 -2.93 8.39 -4.51
N SER A 378 -3.66 7.90 -3.52
CA SER A 378 -3.15 6.92 -2.57
C SER A 378 -3.95 5.63 -2.60
N GLY A 379 -3.22 4.51 -2.66
CA GLY A 379 -3.76 3.17 -2.51
C GLY A 379 -4.19 2.91 -1.07
N LEU A 380 -3.44 3.39 -0.07
CA LEU A 380 -3.79 3.22 1.34
C LEU A 380 -5.17 3.77 1.71
N LEU A 381 -5.58 4.86 1.06
CA LEU A 381 -6.85 5.53 1.33
C LEU A 381 -8.03 4.95 0.54
N SER A 382 -7.83 3.94 -0.33
CA SER A 382 -8.89 3.31 -1.12
C SER A 382 -9.92 2.60 -0.22
N ALA A 383 -9.43 1.93 0.82
CA ALA A 383 -10.23 1.18 1.78
C ALA A 383 -10.56 1.96 3.06
N ALA A 384 -10.19 3.26 3.14
CA ALA A 384 -10.37 4.06 4.35
C ALA A 384 -11.85 4.23 4.75
N GLY A 385 -12.79 4.07 3.81
CA GLY A 385 -14.22 4.20 4.08
C GLY A 385 -14.56 5.56 4.73
N PRO A 386 -15.50 5.62 5.70
CA PRO A 386 -15.82 6.85 6.43
C PRO A 386 -14.69 7.37 7.33
N SER A 387 -13.69 6.54 7.69
CA SER A 387 -12.61 6.89 8.62
C SER A 387 -11.68 7.98 8.05
N ILE A 388 -11.64 8.12 6.73
CA ILE A 388 -10.87 9.16 6.03
C ILE A 388 -11.22 10.58 6.49
N VAL A 389 -12.45 10.81 6.99
CA VAL A 389 -12.84 12.10 7.56
C VAL A 389 -11.99 12.47 8.76
N TYR A 390 -11.54 11.48 9.56
CA TYR A 390 -10.65 11.69 10.68
C TYR A 390 -9.27 12.16 10.21
N TYR A 391 -8.74 11.53 9.17
CA TYR A 391 -7.48 11.94 8.54
C TYR A 391 -7.57 13.38 7.99
N LEU A 392 -8.70 13.76 7.40
CA LEU A 392 -8.90 15.11 6.87
C LEU A 392 -8.99 16.18 7.96
N LEU A 393 -9.67 15.89 9.07
CA LEU A 393 -10.02 16.89 10.09
C LEU A 393 -9.04 16.98 11.26
N ILE A 394 -8.27 15.93 11.55
CA ILE A 394 -7.38 15.92 12.72
C ILE A 394 -6.35 17.05 12.68
N TRP A 395 -5.64 17.21 11.56
CA TRP A 395 -4.59 18.19 11.38
C TRP A 395 -5.06 19.65 11.52
N PRO A 396 -6.08 20.12 10.78
CA PRO A 396 -6.55 21.49 10.92
C PRO A 396 -7.20 21.76 12.28
N LEU A 397 -7.88 20.77 12.88
CA LEU A 397 -8.53 20.95 14.17
C LEU A 397 -7.52 21.06 15.31
N TYR A 398 -6.51 20.19 15.36
CA TYR A 398 -5.44 20.26 16.35
C TYR A 398 -4.64 21.54 16.15
N GLY A 399 -4.25 21.86 14.91
CA GLY A 399 -3.61 23.13 14.59
C GLY A 399 -4.41 24.33 15.10
N PHE A 400 -5.72 24.35 14.83
CA PHE A 400 -6.59 25.44 15.27
C PHE A 400 -6.67 25.56 16.79
N ALA A 401 -6.91 24.46 17.50
CA ALA A 401 -7.07 24.50 18.96
C ALA A 401 -5.78 24.98 19.66
N PHE A 402 -4.64 24.39 19.33
CA PHE A 402 -3.35 24.75 19.93
C PHE A 402 -2.89 26.14 19.49
N GLY A 403 -3.10 26.51 18.21
CA GLY A 403 -2.85 27.87 17.74
C GLY A 403 -3.71 28.91 18.47
N HIS A 404 -4.96 28.59 18.77
CA HIS A 404 -5.87 29.49 19.49
C HIS A 404 -5.42 29.72 20.93
N LEU A 405 -4.98 28.66 21.62
CA LEU A 405 -4.39 28.78 22.94
C LEU A 405 -3.08 29.58 22.90
N ALA A 406 -2.19 29.28 21.96
CA ALA A 406 -0.92 29.98 21.81
C ALA A 406 -1.11 31.49 21.50
N GLY A 407 -2.09 31.84 20.66
CA GLY A 407 -2.43 33.23 20.37
C GLY A 407 -2.92 34.03 21.58
N LEU A 408 -3.47 33.37 22.60
CA LEU A 408 -3.80 34.01 23.88
C LEU A 408 -2.60 34.12 24.82
N LEU A 409 -1.76 33.09 24.88
CA LEU A 409 -0.65 33.02 25.83
C LEU A 409 0.53 33.92 25.45
N PHE A 410 0.85 34.05 24.15
CA PHE A 410 2.03 34.77 23.68
C PHE A 410 1.65 36.07 22.99
N ARG A 411 2.24 37.18 23.45
CA ARG A 411 2.02 38.52 22.86
C ARG A 411 2.62 38.65 21.47
N LYS A 412 3.76 37.98 21.22
CA LYS A 412 4.42 37.98 19.91
C LYS A 412 3.81 36.90 19.02
N THR A 413 3.15 37.31 17.93
CA THR A 413 2.45 36.43 16.98
C THR A 413 3.27 35.24 16.52
N ILE A 414 4.57 35.45 16.27
CA ILE A 414 5.43 34.41 15.69
C ILE A 414 5.81 33.38 16.75
N VAL A 415 6.00 33.82 17.99
CA VAL A 415 6.18 32.91 19.12
C VAL A 415 4.92 32.06 19.28
N ALA A 416 3.73 32.68 19.18
CA ALA A 416 2.47 31.94 19.20
C ALA A 416 2.35 30.91 18.05
N LEU A 417 2.72 31.29 16.81
CA LEU A 417 2.72 30.37 15.66
C LEU A 417 3.69 29.21 15.87
N GLY A 418 4.93 29.51 16.30
CA GLY A 418 5.96 28.49 16.54
C GLY A 418 5.55 27.51 17.64
N VAL A 419 5.11 28.00 18.79
CA VAL A 419 4.65 27.15 19.90
C VAL A 419 3.39 26.37 19.50
N GLY A 420 2.45 26.99 18.79
CA GLY A 420 1.24 26.32 18.29
C GLY A 420 1.57 25.17 17.34
N LEU A 421 2.54 25.34 16.44
CA LEU A 421 2.96 24.29 15.50
C LEU A 421 3.74 23.17 16.21
N LEU A 422 4.70 23.53 17.07
CA LEU A 422 5.51 22.58 17.84
C LEU A 422 4.67 21.73 18.81
N THR A 423 3.48 22.20 19.19
CA THR A 423 2.56 21.43 20.04
C THR A 423 1.49 20.70 19.23
N ALA A 424 0.86 21.34 18.25
CA ALA A 424 -0.18 20.70 17.44
C ALA A 424 0.34 19.54 16.59
N ALA A 425 1.45 19.73 15.87
CA ALA A 425 1.90 18.76 14.88
C ALA A 425 2.32 17.43 15.52
N PRO A 426 3.14 17.38 16.59
CA PRO A 426 3.49 16.11 17.23
C PRO A 426 2.28 15.40 17.84
N VAL A 427 1.38 16.14 18.50
CA VAL A 427 0.21 15.53 19.14
C VAL A 427 -0.76 14.96 18.09
N ALA A 428 -0.96 15.64 16.96
CA ALA A 428 -1.73 15.08 15.84
C ALA A 428 -1.01 13.88 15.18
N ALA A 429 0.31 13.96 15.01
CA ALA A 429 1.11 12.90 14.39
C ALA A 429 1.15 11.60 15.20
N LEU A 430 0.98 11.65 16.52
CA LEU A 430 0.84 10.44 17.35
C LEU A 430 -0.34 9.55 16.91
N TRP A 431 -1.36 10.12 16.27
CA TRP A 431 -2.51 9.36 15.77
C TRP A 431 -2.34 8.84 14.34
N LEU A 432 -1.30 9.28 13.62
CA LEU A 432 -1.08 8.89 12.22
C LEU A 432 -0.97 7.37 12.04
N PRO A 433 -0.19 6.61 12.86
CA PRO A 433 -0.16 5.16 12.75
C PRO A 433 -1.55 4.52 12.81
N SER A 434 -2.34 4.90 13.82
CA SER A 434 -3.67 4.34 14.04
C SER A 434 -4.67 4.76 12.96
N LEU A 435 -4.54 5.95 12.38
CA LEU A 435 -5.39 6.40 11.27
C LEU A 435 -5.12 5.59 10.00
N LEU A 436 -3.89 5.16 9.76
CA LEU A 436 -3.50 4.37 8.58
C LEU A 436 -3.84 2.88 8.73
N THR A 437 -3.77 2.36 9.95
CA THR A 437 -4.15 0.97 10.27
C THR A 437 -5.64 0.78 10.58
N GLY A 438 -6.41 1.87 10.65
CA GLY A 438 -7.87 1.88 10.86
C GLY A 438 -8.33 1.58 12.29
N GLY A 439 -9.65 1.58 12.49
CA GLY A 439 -10.31 1.32 13.79
C GLY A 439 -10.19 2.43 14.85
N VAL A 440 -9.80 3.65 14.48
CA VAL A 440 -9.73 4.78 15.43
C VAL A 440 -11.13 5.31 15.74
N HIS A 441 -11.41 5.52 17.02
CA HIS A 441 -12.70 6.02 17.49
C HIS A 441 -12.71 7.54 17.67
N HIS A 442 -13.87 8.16 17.43
CA HIS A 442 -14.07 9.61 17.59
C HIS A 442 -13.74 10.12 19.01
N TRP A 443 -14.00 9.32 20.06
CA TRP A 443 -13.71 9.70 21.44
C TRP A 443 -12.20 9.75 21.74
N GLN A 444 -11.35 9.11 20.94
CA GLN A 444 -9.90 9.17 21.10
C GLN A 444 -9.34 10.49 20.57
N LEU A 445 -9.88 10.95 19.43
CA LEU A 445 -9.34 12.09 18.70
C LEU A 445 -9.83 13.46 19.18
N TRP A 446 -11.13 13.60 19.50
CA TRP A 446 -11.75 14.92 19.67
C TRP A 446 -11.64 15.57 21.05
N PRO A 447 -11.50 14.84 22.18
CA PRO A 447 -11.45 15.48 23.49
C PRO A 447 -10.26 16.42 23.68
N VAL A 448 -9.08 16.13 23.12
CA VAL A 448 -7.90 16.99 23.23
C VAL A 448 -8.15 18.40 22.66
N PRO A 449 -8.54 18.59 21.38
CA PRO A 449 -8.82 19.93 20.86
C PRO A 449 -9.97 20.62 21.59
N VAL A 450 -10.98 19.88 22.06
CA VAL A 450 -12.09 20.44 22.87
C VAL A 450 -11.58 20.97 24.21
N LEU A 451 -10.76 20.21 24.94
CA LEU A 451 -10.17 20.62 26.21
C LEU A 451 -9.27 21.85 26.04
N VAL A 452 -8.47 21.89 24.98
CA VAL A 452 -7.62 23.05 24.66
C VAL A 452 -8.47 24.29 24.38
N LEU A 453 -9.55 24.17 23.59
CA LEU A 453 -10.47 25.28 23.34
C LEU A 453 -11.22 25.74 24.60
N LEU A 454 -11.67 24.81 25.46
CA LEU A 454 -12.28 25.15 26.74
C LEU A 454 -11.29 25.88 27.67
N THR A 455 -10.01 25.52 27.63
CA THR A 455 -8.94 26.21 28.36
C THR A 455 -8.85 27.67 27.94
N THR A 456 -8.87 27.94 26.62
CA THR A 456 -8.87 29.31 26.10
C THR A 456 -10.05 30.12 26.64
N ARG A 457 -11.22 29.49 26.78
CA ARG A 457 -12.42 30.11 27.35
C ARG A 457 -12.30 30.39 28.84
N TRP A 458 -11.61 29.54 29.60
CA TRP A 458 -11.41 29.70 31.04
C TRP A 458 -10.38 30.79 31.37
N ILE A 459 -9.27 30.86 30.64
CA ILE A 459 -8.21 31.86 30.88
C ILE A 459 -8.55 33.25 30.31
N LEU A 460 -9.59 33.37 29.48
CA LEU A 460 -9.96 34.60 28.78
C LEU A 460 -10.16 35.81 29.71
N ARG A 461 -10.71 35.60 30.92
CA ARG A 461 -10.87 36.68 31.90
C ARG A 461 -9.51 37.18 32.43
N ALA A 462 -8.62 36.26 32.76
CA ALA A 462 -7.27 36.60 33.20
C ALA A 462 -6.47 37.28 32.09
N TRP A 463 -6.64 36.84 30.84
CA TRP A 463 -6.09 37.50 29.66
C TRP A 463 -6.56 38.95 29.53
N SER A 464 -7.87 39.20 29.57
CA SER A 464 -8.41 40.56 29.46
C SER A 464 -7.96 41.50 30.59
N ALA A 465 -7.53 40.95 31.72
CA ALA A 465 -7.03 41.69 32.88
C ALA A 465 -5.50 41.80 32.93
N ASP A 466 -4.78 41.31 31.91
CA ASP A 466 -3.32 41.19 31.87
C ASP A 466 -2.71 40.39 33.04
N ARG A 467 -3.42 39.36 33.51
CA ARG A 467 -3.04 38.50 34.65
C ARG A 467 -2.78 37.05 34.25
N LEU A 468 -2.38 36.80 33.00
CA LEU A 468 -2.09 35.44 32.53
C LEU A 468 -0.96 34.76 33.31
N ALA A 469 0.04 35.54 33.74
CA ALA A 469 1.15 35.04 34.55
C ALA A 469 0.79 34.76 36.02
N SER A 470 -0.47 34.93 36.42
CA SER A 470 -0.89 34.57 37.77
C SER A 470 -0.97 33.05 37.94
N VAL A 471 -0.86 32.59 39.19
CA VAL A 471 -0.82 31.15 39.53
C VAL A 471 -2.07 30.42 39.01
N LYS A 472 -3.26 31.04 39.09
CA LYS A 472 -4.53 30.39 38.72
C LYS A 472 -4.59 30.01 37.22
N PRO A 473 -4.42 30.91 36.25
CA PRO A 473 -4.37 30.56 34.83
C PRO A 473 -3.24 29.60 34.48
N LEU A 474 -2.05 29.77 35.06
CA LEU A 474 -0.93 28.84 34.85
C LEU A 474 -1.28 27.44 35.34
N ALA A 475 -1.86 27.31 36.53
CA ALA A 475 -2.35 26.04 37.06
C ALA A 475 -3.47 25.45 36.18
N THR A 476 -4.37 26.28 35.63
CA THR A 476 -5.39 25.80 34.68
C THR A 476 -4.77 25.25 33.40
N VAL A 477 -3.81 25.97 32.80
CA VAL A 477 -3.11 25.51 31.58
C VAL A 477 -2.32 24.23 31.87
N ALA A 478 -1.60 24.16 33.00
CA ALA A 478 -0.84 22.98 33.39
C ALA A 478 -1.75 21.77 33.65
N ALA A 479 -2.86 21.95 34.38
CA ALA A 479 -3.83 20.89 34.66
C ALA A 479 -4.48 20.35 33.39
N VAL A 480 -4.87 21.23 32.45
CA VAL A 480 -5.43 20.76 31.16
C VAL A 480 -4.36 20.16 30.27
N GLY A 481 -3.13 20.68 30.28
CA GLY A 481 -2.00 20.07 29.60
C GLY A 481 -1.78 18.62 30.06
N LEU A 482 -1.78 18.39 31.37
CA LEU A 482 -1.71 17.05 31.95
C LEU A 482 -2.91 16.18 31.53
N ALA A 483 -4.12 16.73 31.55
CA ALA A 483 -5.31 16.01 31.10
C ALA A 483 -5.25 15.60 29.63
N CYS A 484 -4.74 16.47 28.74
CA CYS A 484 -4.53 16.16 27.33
C CYS A 484 -3.50 15.03 27.14
N VAL A 485 -2.35 15.11 27.83
CA VAL A 485 -1.32 14.06 27.77
C VAL A 485 -1.87 12.73 28.28
N SER A 486 -2.58 12.74 29.42
CA SER A 486 -3.23 11.55 29.97
C SER A 486 -4.30 10.98 29.02
N TRP A 487 -5.06 11.83 28.32
CA TRP A 487 -6.07 11.38 27.35
C TRP A 487 -5.43 10.70 26.14
N VAL A 488 -4.36 11.28 25.59
CA VAL A 488 -3.61 10.66 24.50
C VAL A 488 -3.03 9.32 24.97
N ALA A 489 -2.37 9.28 26.13
CA ALA A 489 -1.82 8.04 26.68
C ALA A 489 -2.91 6.97 26.91
N PHE A 490 -4.06 7.36 27.44
CA PHE A 490 -5.21 6.47 27.62
C PHE A 490 -5.75 5.95 26.29
N GLY A 491 -5.87 6.80 25.28
CA GLY A 491 -6.32 6.39 23.95
C GLY A 491 -5.34 5.45 23.25
N LEU A 492 -4.03 5.71 23.35
CA LEU A 492 -2.99 4.81 22.82
C LEU A 492 -2.92 3.48 23.58
N LEU A 493 -3.10 3.50 24.91
CA LEU A 493 -3.21 2.29 25.71
C LEU A 493 -4.45 1.48 25.31
N TYR A 494 -5.59 2.15 25.18
CA TYR A 494 -6.81 1.52 24.67
C TYR A 494 -6.56 0.90 23.30
N ARG A 495 -5.87 1.57 22.38
CA ARG A 495 -5.52 0.99 21.07
C ARG A 495 -4.74 -0.31 21.19
N ALA A 496 -3.76 -0.37 22.10
CA ALA A 496 -3.00 -1.59 22.33
C ALA A 496 -3.85 -2.73 22.92
N VAL A 497 -4.90 -2.42 23.70
CA VAL A 497 -5.73 -3.41 24.40
C VAL A 497 -7.14 -3.60 23.83
N GLU A 498 -7.50 -2.85 22.80
CA GLU A 498 -8.81 -2.85 22.14
C GLU A 498 -9.19 -4.26 21.69
N VAL A 499 -8.18 -4.98 21.22
CA VAL A 499 -8.31 -6.35 20.77
C VAL A 499 -8.02 -7.27 21.96
N PRO A 500 -8.93 -8.18 22.33
CA PRO A 500 -8.68 -9.12 23.41
C PRO A 500 -7.53 -10.07 23.06
N VAL A 501 -6.75 -10.47 24.06
CA VAL A 501 -5.73 -11.51 23.90
C VAL A 501 -6.44 -12.86 23.83
N VAL A 502 -6.25 -13.58 22.73
CA VAL A 502 -6.71 -14.95 22.59
C VAL A 502 -5.66 -15.89 23.20
N PRO A 503 -6.02 -16.85 24.06
CA PRO A 503 -5.06 -17.80 24.67
C PRO A 503 -4.28 -18.63 23.64
N GLU A 504 -4.81 -18.78 22.42
CA GLU A 504 -4.26 -19.59 21.33
C GLU A 504 -2.92 -19.09 20.76
N ILE A 505 -2.40 -17.95 21.23
CA ILE A 505 -1.10 -17.43 20.77
C ILE A 505 0.05 -18.38 21.13
N ASP A 506 -0.05 -19.10 22.24
CA ASP A 506 0.96 -20.07 22.64
C ASP A 506 0.96 -21.29 21.71
N ASP A 507 -0.21 -21.68 21.20
CA ASP A 507 -0.34 -22.73 20.18
C ASP A 507 0.32 -22.30 18.87
N ASP A 508 0.19 -21.02 18.48
CA ASP A 508 0.83 -20.50 17.26
C ASP A 508 2.36 -20.56 17.38
N LEU A 509 2.92 -20.16 18.52
CA LEU A 509 4.36 -20.19 18.76
C LEU A 509 4.88 -21.64 18.81
N ALA A 510 4.19 -22.52 19.51
CA ALA A 510 4.52 -23.94 19.54
C ALA A 510 4.46 -24.56 18.12
N PHE A 511 3.45 -24.20 17.33
CA PHE A 511 3.34 -24.67 15.95
C PHE A 511 4.49 -24.19 15.07
N ILE A 512 4.90 -22.92 15.19
CA ILE A 512 6.05 -22.40 14.44
C ILE A 512 7.30 -23.25 14.72
N GLU A 513 7.52 -23.68 15.96
CA GLU A 513 8.63 -24.57 16.32
C GLU A 513 8.53 -25.96 15.68
N THR A 514 7.30 -26.46 15.44
CA THR A 514 7.09 -27.75 14.75
C THR A 514 7.32 -27.70 13.24
N VAL A 515 7.24 -26.52 12.61
CA VAL A 515 7.47 -26.38 11.17
C VAL A 515 8.95 -26.67 10.87
N PRO A 516 9.27 -27.64 10.01
CA PRO A 516 10.66 -27.99 9.71
C PRO A 516 11.41 -26.79 9.11
N LEU A 517 12.70 -26.71 9.45
CA LEU A 517 13.62 -25.82 8.74
C LEU A 517 13.79 -26.34 7.31
N LEU A 518 14.02 -25.42 6.36
CA LEU A 518 14.06 -25.70 4.93
C LEU A 518 14.92 -26.93 4.60
N ASP A 519 16.05 -27.12 5.30
CA ASP A 519 17.05 -28.17 5.07
C ASP A 519 16.64 -29.60 5.44
N PHE A 520 15.53 -29.79 6.16
CA PHE A 520 15.07 -31.11 6.61
C PHE A 520 13.82 -31.61 5.87
N GLU A 521 13.41 -30.94 4.78
CA GLU A 521 12.16 -31.22 4.07
C GLU A 521 12.30 -32.25 2.92
N ASP A 522 12.85 -33.44 3.17
CA ASP A 522 13.24 -34.37 2.09
C ASP A 522 12.11 -34.80 1.14
N GLY A 523 10.88 -34.98 1.66
CA GLY A 523 9.70 -35.37 0.86
C GLY A 523 9.06 -34.21 0.13
N GLY A 524 8.64 -33.17 0.87
CA GLY A 524 7.99 -31.98 0.29
C GLY A 524 8.87 -31.24 -0.73
N ARG A 525 10.17 -31.10 -0.45
CA ARG A 525 11.14 -30.52 -1.38
C ARG A 525 11.27 -31.34 -2.66
N ALA A 526 11.33 -32.67 -2.56
CA ALA A 526 11.44 -33.54 -3.73
C ALA A 526 10.20 -33.44 -4.62
N PHE A 527 9.00 -33.40 -4.01
CA PHE A 527 7.76 -33.15 -4.76
C PHE A 527 7.80 -31.78 -5.43
N ARG A 528 8.16 -30.71 -4.72
CA ARG A 528 8.25 -29.35 -5.27
C ARG A 528 9.20 -29.22 -6.46
N GLN A 529 10.43 -29.75 -6.33
CA GLN A 529 11.42 -29.74 -7.41
C GLN A 529 10.91 -30.50 -8.63
N THR A 530 10.20 -31.61 -8.40
CA THR A 530 9.69 -32.46 -9.48
C THR A 530 8.44 -31.88 -10.14
N THR A 531 7.55 -31.23 -9.38
CA THR A 531 6.39 -30.51 -9.94
C THR A 531 6.84 -29.29 -10.73
N ALA A 532 7.87 -28.57 -10.29
CA ALA A 532 8.49 -27.49 -11.04
C ALA A 532 9.11 -27.98 -12.37
N ALA A 533 9.82 -29.12 -12.35
CA ALA A 533 10.36 -29.75 -13.55
C ALA A 533 9.24 -30.16 -14.54
N LEU A 534 8.13 -30.67 -14.00
CA LEU A 534 6.96 -31.01 -14.80
C LEU A 534 6.30 -29.75 -15.40
N ALA A 535 6.21 -28.66 -14.64
CA ALA A 535 5.69 -27.38 -15.11
C ALA A 535 6.49 -26.86 -16.32
N ALA A 536 7.82 -26.93 -16.23
CA ALA A 536 8.72 -26.56 -17.32
C ALA A 536 8.53 -27.44 -18.56
N ALA A 537 8.21 -28.73 -18.37
CA ALA A 537 7.86 -29.62 -19.46
C ALA A 537 6.52 -29.26 -20.13
N PHE A 538 5.53 -28.80 -19.36
CA PHE A 538 4.23 -28.35 -19.88
C PHE A 538 4.29 -26.98 -20.56
N SER A 539 5.12 -26.04 -20.07
CA SER A 539 5.21 -24.68 -20.63
C SER A 539 5.97 -24.62 -21.95
N GLY A 540 6.68 -25.70 -22.34
CA GLY A 540 7.52 -25.71 -23.53
C GLY A 540 8.75 -24.80 -23.42
N GLU A 541 9.01 -24.20 -22.26
CA GLU A 541 10.22 -23.41 -21.96
C GLU A 541 11.44 -24.29 -21.62
N ALA A 542 11.27 -25.62 -21.53
CA ALA A 542 12.39 -26.53 -21.60
C ALA A 542 13.21 -26.18 -22.87
N ALA A 543 14.48 -25.81 -22.66
CA ALA A 543 15.39 -25.26 -23.67
C ALA A 543 15.13 -25.81 -25.08
N PRO A 544 15.06 -24.96 -26.13
CA PRO A 544 14.75 -25.39 -27.48
C PRO A 544 15.67 -26.55 -27.84
N VAL A 545 15.11 -27.76 -27.88
CA VAL A 545 15.83 -28.95 -28.33
C VAL A 545 16.15 -28.68 -29.80
N PRO A 546 17.42 -28.50 -30.22
CA PRO A 546 17.76 -27.84 -31.49
C PRO A 546 17.41 -28.60 -32.78
N TRP A 547 16.57 -29.65 -32.74
CA TRP A 547 16.43 -30.61 -33.84
C TRP A 547 15.00 -31.05 -34.21
N ARG A 548 13.93 -30.40 -33.75
CA ARG A 548 12.57 -30.77 -34.19
C ARG A 548 12.19 -30.17 -35.54
N ARG A 549 11.92 -31.02 -36.54
CA ARG A 549 11.37 -30.63 -37.85
C ARG A 549 9.89 -30.23 -37.74
N PRO A 550 9.40 -29.25 -38.53
CA PRO A 550 8.03 -28.74 -38.45
C PRO A 550 6.91 -29.75 -38.78
N ALA A 551 7.22 -30.92 -39.35
CA ALA A 551 6.21 -31.90 -39.78
C ALA A 551 5.69 -32.82 -38.65
N GLU A 552 6.23 -32.74 -37.43
CA GLU A 552 5.80 -33.55 -36.27
C GLU A 552 4.95 -32.74 -35.26
N ALA A 553 4.46 -31.57 -35.65
CA ALA A 553 3.80 -30.60 -34.77
C ALA A 553 2.35 -30.93 -34.35
N GLU A 554 1.82 -32.12 -34.65
CA GLU A 554 0.41 -32.46 -34.37
C GLU A 554 0.15 -33.18 -33.04
N LEU A 555 1.19 -33.55 -32.27
CA LEU A 555 1.00 -34.03 -30.89
C LEU A 555 1.05 -32.85 -29.93
N SER A 556 -0.02 -32.05 -29.90
CA SER A 556 -0.18 -30.99 -28.90
C SER A 556 -0.05 -31.57 -27.50
N THR A 557 0.79 -30.94 -26.66
CA THR A 557 0.94 -31.30 -25.25
C THR A 557 -0.45 -31.27 -24.60
N PRO A 558 -0.91 -32.36 -23.95
CA PRO A 558 -2.21 -32.36 -23.32
C PRO A 558 -2.27 -31.24 -22.28
N SER A 559 -3.31 -30.42 -22.34
CA SER A 559 -3.53 -29.37 -21.35
C SER A 559 -3.91 -29.99 -20.01
N ARG A 560 -3.82 -29.19 -18.93
CA ARG A 560 -4.26 -29.63 -17.59
C ARG A 560 -5.73 -30.05 -17.57
N SER A 561 -6.58 -29.25 -18.23
CA SER A 561 -8.00 -29.55 -18.36
C SER A 561 -8.24 -30.83 -19.14
N ASP A 562 -7.38 -31.13 -20.14
CA ASP A 562 -7.47 -32.40 -20.84
C ASP A 562 -7.23 -33.51 -19.82
N LEU A 563 -6.10 -33.56 -19.12
CA LEU A 563 -5.81 -34.65 -18.16
C LEU A 563 -6.90 -34.86 -17.09
N ASP A 564 -7.48 -33.79 -16.55
CA ASP A 564 -8.56 -33.86 -15.57
C ASP A 564 -9.89 -34.33 -16.19
N GLN A 565 -10.26 -33.80 -17.35
CA GLN A 565 -11.48 -34.19 -18.07
C GLN A 565 -11.41 -35.66 -18.47
N LEU A 566 -10.25 -36.03 -18.97
CA LEU A 566 -9.86 -37.37 -19.34
C LEU A 566 -10.15 -38.36 -18.21
N ILE A 567 -9.64 -38.13 -17.00
CA ILE A 567 -9.88 -39.04 -15.85
C ILE A 567 -11.38 -39.17 -15.50
N ARG A 568 -12.19 -38.14 -15.78
CA ARG A 568 -13.62 -38.10 -15.44
C ARG A 568 -14.54 -38.74 -16.49
N ASP A 569 -14.24 -38.60 -17.78
CA ASP A 569 -15.18 -38.87 -18.88
C ASP A 569 -15.05 -40.28 -19.49
N GLU A 570 -14.64 -41.30 -18.72
CA GLU A 570 -14.47 -42.70 -19.18
C GLU A 570 -13.76 -42.80 -20.56
N TRP A 571 -12.44 -42.58 -20.60
CA TRP A 571 -11.69 -42.48 -21.88
C TRP A 571 -12.03 -43.57 -22.91
N PRO A 572 -12.29 -43.20 -24.18
CA PRO A 572 -12.15 -44.13 -25.27
C PRO A 572 -10.65 -44.47 -25.42
N GLU A 573 -10.35 -45.78 -25.50
CA GLU A 573 -8.99 -46.33 -25.66
C GLU A 573 -8.08 -45.60 -26.68
N PRO A 574 -8.59 -45.09 -27.83
CA PRO A 574 -7.78 -44.31 -28.77
C PRO A 574 -7.12 -43.06 -28.17
N ALA A 575 -7.82 -42.35 -27.29
CA ALA A 575 -7.28 -41.13 -26.69
C ALA A 575 -6.13 -41.45 -25.73
N LEU A 576 -6.24 -42.52 -24.93
CA LEU A 576 -5.12 -42.95 -24.06
C LEU A 576 -3.92 -43.41 -24.89
N ARG A 577 -4.14 -44.09 -26.01
CA ARG A 577 -3.06 -44.47 -26.92
C ARG A 577 -2.40 -43.24 -27.55
N ALA A 578 -3.15 -42.19 -27.86
CA ALA A 578 -2.63 -40.96 -28.46
C ALA A 578 -1.68 -40.19 -27.52
N ILE A 579 -1.92 -40.21 -26.20
CA ILE A 579 -1.04 -39.56 -25.22
C ILE A 579 0.15 -40.42 -24.79
N GLY A 580 0.17 -41.71 -25.14
CA GLY A 580 1.24 -42.65 -24.79
C GLY A 580 2.64 -42.16 -25.14
N PRO A 581 2.90 -41.69 -26.39
CA PRO A 581 4.20 -41.15 -26.79
C PRO A 581 4.65 -39.94 -25.96
N TRP A 582 3.72 -39.15 -25.44
CA TRP A 582 4.05 -38.05 -24.54
C TRP A 582 4.45 -38.59 -23.16
N LEU A 583 3.66 -39.51 -22.59
CA LEU A 583 3.93 -40.12 -21.29
C LEU A 583 5.25 -40.90 -21.22
N THR A 584 5.76 -41.41 -22.34
CA THR A 584 7.02 -42.17 -22.43
C THR A 584 8.26 -41.31 -22.70
N GLN A 585 8.13 -39.99 -22.76
CA GLN A 585 9.29 -39.12 -22.91
C GLN A 585 10.29 -39.34 -21.76
N PRO A 586 11.61 -39.45 -22.02
CA PRO A 586 12.61 -39.74 -20.99
C PRO A 586 12.56 -38.79 -19.79
N SER A 587 12.24 -37.51 -20.03
CA SER A 587 12.05 -36.51 -18.98
C SER A 587 10.89 -36.85 -18.05
N LEU A 588 9.74 -37.29 -18.58
CA LEU A 588 8.59 -37.71 -17.78
C LEU A 588 8.80 -39.04 -17.07
N GLU A 589 9.61 -39.94 -17.63
CA GLU A 589 10.00 -41.18 -16.94
C GLU A 589 10.87 -40.88 -15.72
N GLN A 590 11.84 -39.98 -15.87
CA GLN A 590 12.68 -39.51 -14.76
C GLN A 590 11.84 -38.79 -13.69
N VAL A 591 10.92 -37.92 -14.11
CA VAL A 591 9.96 -37.24 -13.22
C VAL A 591 9.10 -38.27 -12.47
N THR A 592 8.56 -39.27 -13.16
CA THR A 592 7.75 -40.34 -12.54
C THR A 592 8.56 -41.14 -11.52
N ALA A 593 9.79 -41.53 -11.87
CA ALA A 593 10.67 -42.27 -10.96
C ALA A 593 10.99 -41.44 -9.70
N THR A 594 11.24 -40.15 -9.86
CA THR A 594 11.52 -39.22 -8.76
C THR A 594 10.30 -39.04 -7.87
N LEU A 595 9.09 -38.92 -8.43
CA LEU A 595 7.83 -38.84 -7.66
C LEU A 595 7.56 -40.12 -6.87
N LYS A 596 7.87 -41.29 -7.44
CA LYS A 596 7.75 -42.58 -6.74
C LYS A 596 8.77 -42.72 -5.60
N ASP A 597 9.99 -42.25 -5.81
CA ASP A 597 11.00 -42.20 -4.73
C ASP A 597 10.55 -41.25 -3.61
N ALA A 598 10.09 -40.05 -3.97
CA ALA A 598 9.55 -39.06 -3.03
C ALA A 598 8.37 -39.61 -2.20
N ALA A 599 7.57 -40.51 -2.76
CA ALA A 599 6.44 -41.15 -2.07
C ALA A 599 6.84 -42.01 -0.86
N ASN A 600 8.10 -42.41 -0.79
CA ASN A 600 8.67 -43.21 0.31
C ASN A 600 9.44 -42.38 1.34
N ARG A 601 9.60 -41.07 1.10
CA ARG A 601 10.26 -40.14 2.02
C ARG A 601 9.29 -39.69 3.13
N PRO A 602 9.79 -39.23 4.29
CA PRO A 602 8.95 -38.62 5.32
C PRO A 602 8.11 -37.47 4.76
N LEU A 603 6.88 -37.32 5.28
CA LEU A 603 6.01 -36.22 4.90
C LEU A 603 6.65 -34.88 5.30
N GLY A 604 6.62 -33.93 4.38
CA GLY A 604 7.05 -32.57 4.61
C GLY A 604 6.11 -31.57 3.94
N PRO A 605 6.14 -30.30 4.36
CA PRO A 605 5.37 -29.27 3.70
C PRO A 605 5.79 -29.13 2.23
N LEU A 606 4.82 -29.13 1.31
CA LEU A 606 5.08 -28.90 -0.11
C LEU A 606 5.67 -27.51 -0.32
N GLU A 607 5.10 -26.48 0.30
CA GLU A 607 5.67 -25.13 0.43
C GLU A 607 6.01 -24.84 1.89
N ASN A 608 7.20 -24.29 2.16
CA ASN A 608 7.59 -23.97 3.53
C ASN A 608 6.89 -22.69 3.98
N PRO A 609 5.98 -22.74 4.97
CA PRO A 609 5.20 -21.56 5.37
C PRO A 609 6.05 -20.44 6.00
N ARG A 610 7.29 -20.71 6.43
CA ARG A 610 8.25 -19.67 6.88
C ARG A 610 8.66 -18.71 5.78
N GLY A 611 8.71 -19.19 4.53
CA GLY A 611 9.16 -18.41 3.37
C GLY A 611 8.02 -17.71 2.62
N ILE A 612 6.76 -17.97 2.96
CA ILE A 612 5.61 -17.46 2.21
C ILE A 612 5.30 -16.03 2.65
N LEU A 613 5.61 -15.07 1.78
CA LEU A 613 5.38 -13.63 1.95
C LEU A 613 4.47 -13.10 0.82
N LEU A 614 3.26 -13.63 0.67
CA LEU A 614 2.15 -13.24 -0.24
C LEU A 614 2.43 -13.12 -1.77
N LEU A 615 3.59 -12.63 -2.23
CA LEU A 615 3.74 -12.00 -3.55
C LEU A 615 4.93 -12.44 -4.42
N ASN A 616 5.56 -13.56 -4.09
CA ASN A 616 5.83 -14.46 -5.21
C ASN A 616 4.46 -14.94 -5.74
N PRO A 617 4.33 -15.63 -6.87
CA PRO A 617 3.31 -16.66 -6.94
C PRO A 617 3.85 -17.81 -6.05
N PRO A 618 3.76 -17.79 -4.69
CA PRO A 618 4.44 -18.79 -3.85
C PRO A 618 3.81 -20.17 -3.98
N TYR A 619 2.77 -20.29 -4.80
CA TYR A 619 2.19 -21.55 -5.18
C TYR A 619 2.54 -21.90 -6.62
N ARG A 620 3.54 -21.29 -7.27
CA ARG A 620 3.85 -21.65 -8.66
C ARG A 620 4.12 -23.15 -8.75
N ASP A 621 4.90 -23.71 -7.83
CA ASP A 621 5.22 -25.12 -7.83
C ASP A 621 4.06 -25.98 -7.28
N ALA A 622 3.34 -25.49 -6.28
CA ALA A 622 2.16 -26.17 -5.72
C ALA A 622 0.92 -26.14 -6.65
N ALA A 623 0.80 -25.15 -7.54
CA ALA A 623 -0.27 -25.02 -8.53
C ALA A 623 -0.13 -26.06 -9.66
N GLU A 624 1.01 -26.72 -9.71
CA GLU A 624 1.31 -27.83 -10.64
C GLU A 624 0.98 -29.19 -10.02
N LEU A 625 0.62 -29.23 -8.73
CA LEU A 625 0.20 -30.46 -8.05
C LEU A 625 -0.94 -31.18 -8.79
N PRO A 626 -2.01 -30.50 -9.28
CA PRO A 626 -3.04 -31.16 -10.10
C PRO A 626 -2.48 -31.80 -11.36
N ALA A 627 -1.59 -31.11 -12.06
CA ALA A 627 -0.99 -31.64 -13.30
C ALA A 627 -0.09 -32.85 -13.03
N ALA A 628 0.69 -32.82 -11.94
CA ALA A 628 1.55 -33.93 -11.54
C ALA A 628 0.76 -35.17 -11.15
N VAL A 629 -0.29 -35.02 -10.34
CA VAL A 629 -1.15 -36.15 -9.98
C VAL A 629 -1.93 -36.66 -11.18
N GLY A 630 -2.52 -35.77 -11.98
CA GLY A 630 -3.20 -36.14 -13.23
C GLY A 630 -2.29 -36.95 -14.14
N MET A 631 -1.06 -36.48 -14.39
CA MET A 631 -0.06 -37.21 -15.17
C MET A 631 0.26 -38.59 -14.57
N LEU A 632 0.49 -38.71 -13.26
CA LEU A 632 0.82 -39.97 -12.60
C LEU A 632 -0.31 -41.02 -12.76
N VAL A 633 -1.55 -40.63 -12.46
CA VAL A 633 -2.67 -41.59 -12.54
C VAL A 633 -3.00 -41.94 -13.99
N THR A 634 -2.88 -40.97 -14.92
CA THR A 634 -3.02 -41.22 -16.35
C THR A 634 -1.93 -42.15 -16.88
N ARG A 635 -0.68 -42.03 -16.41
CA ARG A 635 0.40 -42.98 -16.74
C ARG A 635 0.05 -44.40 -16.29
N GLY A 636 -0.45 -44.55 -15.06
CA GLY A 636 -0.90 -45.85 -14.54
C GLY A 636 -2.03 -46.47 -15.39
N LEU A 637 -3.02 -45.66 -15.78
CA LEU A 637 -4.12 -46.08 -16.66
C LEU A 637 -3.64 -46.45 -18.07
N TRP A 638 -2.67 -45.72 -18.61
CA TRP A 638 -2.07 -46.01 -19.90
C TRP A 638 -1.27 -47.32 -19.87
N LYS A 639 -0.45 -47.55 -18.83
CA LYS A 639 0.29 -48.80 -18.64
C LYS A 639 -0.62 -50.02 -18.48
N GLN A 640 -1.78 -49.85 -17.85
CA GLN A 640 -2.82 -50.88 -17.82
C GLN A 640 -3.27 -51.28 -19.24
N LEU A 641 -3.42 -50.31 -20.16
CA LEU A 641 -3.78 -50.61 -21.56
C LEU A 641 -2.65 -51.30 -22.33
N GLU A 642 -1.40 -51.04 -21.98
CA GLU A 642 -0.24 -51.77 -22.51
C GLU A 642 -0.11 -53.20 -21.96
N GLY A 643 -0.99 -53.59 -21.04
CA GLY A 643 -0.97 -54.91 -20.38
C GLY A 643 -0.23 -54.94 -19.06
N ASP A 644 0.43 -53.84 -18.66
CA ASP A 644 1.07 -53.70 -17.35
C ASP A 644 0.14 -53.03 -16.34
N SER A 645 -0.87 -53.78 -15.90
CA SER A 645 -1.81 -53.32 -14.86
C SER A 645 -1.15 -53.11 -13.49
N GLY A 646 0.06 -53.64 -13.28
CA GLY A 646 0.77 -53.57 -11.99
C GLY A 646 1.31 -52.17 -11.68
N GLU A 647 1.62 -51.40 -12.72
CA GLU A 647 2.19 -50.07 -12.63
C GLU A 647 1.23 -48.99 -12.08
N PHE A 648 -0.08 -49.28 -12.06
CA PHE A 648 -1.07 -48.34 -11.52
C PHE A 648 -0.90 -48.11 -10.01
N ALA A 649 -0.63 -49.14 -9.21
CA ALA A 649 -0.54 -49.00 -7.75
C ALA A 649 0.64 -48.11 -7.31
N PRO A 650 1.88 -48.26 -7.84
CA PRO A 650 2.98 -47.33 -7.56
C PRO A 650 2.71 -45.89 -8.01
N CYS A 651 2.08 -45.69 -9.17
CA CYS A 651 1.70 -44.35 -9.65
C CYS A 651 0.64 -43.71 -8.75
N LEU A 652 -0.34 -44.50 -8.29
CA LEU A 652 -1.35 -44.05 -7.34
C LEU A 652 -0.74 -43.70 -5.98
N ASP A 653 0.21 -44.48 -5.46
CA ASP A 653 0.86 -44.16 -4.19
C ASP A 653 1.66 -42.86 -4.30
N ALA A 654 2.36 -42.64 -5.42
CA ALA A 654 3.04 -41.37 -5.68
C ALA A 654 2.07 -40.18 -5.77
N ALA A 655 0.94 -40.35 -6.44
CA ALA A 655 -0.10 -39.33 -6.53
C ALA A 655 -0.69 -38.99 -5.16
N LEU A 656 -1.04 -40.01 -4.38
CA LEU A 656 -1.58 -39.86 -3.02
C LEU A 656 -0.51 -39.41 -2.02
N ALA A 657 0.77 -39.64 -2.26
CA ALA A 657 1.85 -39.06 -1.47
C ALA A 657 1.98 -37.55 -1.71
N ALA A 658 1.81 -37.11 -2.95
CA ALA A 658 1.82 -35.70 -3.30
C ALA A 658 0.68 -34.96 -2.58
N THR A 659 -0.53 -35.55 -2.51
CA THR A 659 -1.65 -34.96 -1.75
C THR A 659 -1.42 -34.96 -0.25
N ARG A 660 -0.79 -35.99 0.34
CA ARG A 660 -0.38 -35.98 1.76
C ARG A 660 0.58 -34.85 2.10
N ASN A 661 1.61 -34.62 1.26
CA ASN A 661 2.54 -33.50 1.44
C ASN A 661 1.84 -32.14 1.25
N GLY A 662 0.94 -32.03 0.27
CA GLY A 662 0.10 -30.86 0.05
C GLY A 662 -0.94 -30.58 1.15
N ARG A 663 -1.14 -31.52 2.09
CA ARG A 663 -1.98 -31.36 3.29
C ARG A 663 -1.17 -31.14 4.57
N THR A 664 0.15 -31.36 4.55
CA THR A 664 1.02 -31.26 5.73
C THR A 664 1.51 -29.83 5.92
N MET A 665 1.05 -29.15 6.97
CA MET A 665 1.48 -27.77 7.31
C MET A 665 1.44 -26.81 6.10
N GLN A 666 0.36 -26.89 5.32
CA GLN A 666 0.18 -26.10 4.11
C GLN A 666 -0.87 -25.00 4.28
N PRO A 667 -0.75 -23.88 3.54
CA PRO A 667 -1.80 -22.90 3.45
C PRO A 667 -3.09 -23.49 2.90
N THR A 668 -4.19 -22.83 3.24
CA THR A 668 -5.56 -23.21 2.94
C THR A 668 -5.76 -23.47 1.45
N GLU A 669 -5.13 -22.69 0.59
CA GLU A 669 -5.24 -22.83 -0.87
C GLU A 669 -4.63 -24.15 -1.40
N ILE A 670 -3.41 -24.48 -0.99
CA ILE A 670 -2.74 -25.75 -1.36
C ILE A 670 -3.48 -26.95 -0.76
N TYR A 671 -3.99 -26.80 0.46
CA TYR A 671 -4.80 -27.83 1.11
C TYR A 671 -6.05 -28.15 0.26
N VAL A 672 -6.81 -27.12 -0.17
CA VAL A 672 -7.99 -27.31 -1.03
C VAL A 672 -7.62 -27.95 -2.37
N TRP A 673 -6.52 -27.53 -3.00
CA TRP A 673 -6.06 -28.18 -4.23
C TRP A 673 -5.73 -29.64 -4.00
N SER A 674 -5.08 -29.97 -2.88
CA SER A 674 -4.76 -31.35 -2.52
C SER A 674 -6.01 -32.21 -2.36
N LEU A 675 -7.07 -31.70 -1.75
CA LEU A 675 -8.37 -32.39 -1.68
C LEU A 675 -9.00 -32.60 -3.06
N ALA A 676 -8.96 -31.59 -3.92
CA ALA A 676 -9.51 -31.68 -5.27
C ALA A 676 -8.78 -32.74 -6.11
N VAL A 677 -7.46 -32.80 -5.97
CA VAL A 677 -6.59 -33.70 -6.72
C VAL A 677 -6.60 -35.12 -6.15
N GLU A 678 -6.79 -35.27 -4.84
CA GLU A 678 -7.04 -36.55 -4.19
C GLU A 678 -8.31 -37.21 -4.75
N ARG A 679 -9.36 -36.42 -4.99
CA ARG A 679 -10.57 -36.90 -5.65
C ARG A 679 -10.29 -37.40 -7.07
N THR A 680 -9.49 -36.67 -7.87
CA THR A 680 -9.06 -37.12 -9.20
C THR A 680 -8.35 -38.47 -9.13
N ALA A 681 -7.52 -38.70 -8.11
CA ALA A 681 -6.89 -40.00 -7.90
C ALA A 681 -7.90 -41.11 -7.59
N PHE A 682 -8.94 -40.83 -6.80
CA PHE A 682 -10.03 -41.79 -6.53
C PHE A 682 -10.90 -42.07 -7.75
N ASP A 683 -11.13 -41.08 -8.62
CA ASP A 683 -11.83 -41.27 -9.90
C ASP A 683 -11.00 -42.13 -10.87
N ALA A 684 -9.67 -41.97 -10.86
CA ALA A 684 -8.78 -42.85 -11.62
C ALA A 684 -8.81 -44.30 -11.11
N VAL A 685 -9.01 -44.53 -9.81
CA VAL A 685 -9.21 -45.89 -9.25
C VAL A 685 -10.46 -46.54 -9.82
N ASP A 686 -11.58 -45.81 -9.91
CA ASP A 686 -12.82 -46.32 -10.52
C ASP A 686 -12.56 -46.74 -11.99
N THR A 687 -11.93 -45.85 -12.76
CA THR A 687 -11.57 -46.10 -14.16
C THR A 687 -10.65 -47.32 -14.30
N TRP A 688 -9.61 -47.42 -13.48
CA TRP A 688 -8.69 -48.56 -13.48
C TRP A 688 -9.42 -49.87 -13.15
N LEU A 689 -10.30 -49.86 -12.15
CA LEU A 689 -11.02 -51.04 -11.68
C LEU A 689 -11.99 -51.58 -12.73
N THR A 690 -12.64 -50.70 -13.51
CA THR A 690 -13.56 -51.13 -14.60
C THR A 690 -12.86 -51.94 -15.70
N ARG A 691 -11.56 -51.70 -15.90
CA ARG A 691 -10.76 -52.36 -16.95
C ARG A 691 -9.95 -53.55 -16.45
N LEU A 692 -9.80 -53.69 -15.14
CA LEU A 692 -9.02 -54.74 -14.53
C LEU A 692 -9.71 -56.11 -14.66
N LYS A 693 -9.05 -57.07 -15.34
CA LYS A 693 -9.59 -58.42 -15.56
C LYS A 693 -8.89 -59.45 -14.69
N GLY A 694 -9.60 -60.00 -13.70
CA GLY A 694 -9.18 -61.21 -12.98
C GLY A 694 -7.87 -61.13 -12.18
N ARG A 695 -7.51 -59.94 -11.64
CA ARG A 695 -6.26 -59.70 -10.90
C ARG A 695 -6.51 -59.29 -9.44
N PRO A 696 -6.90 -60.24 -8.56
CA PRO A 696 -7.16 -59.94 -7.15
C PRO A 696 -5.90 -59.47 -6.41
N ASP A 697 -4.72 -59.91 -6.83
CA ASP A 697 -3.42 -59.46 -6.34
C ASP A 697 -3.23 -57.94 -6.48
N LEU A 698 -3.58 -57.39 -7.65
CA LEU A 698 -3.44 -55.95 -7.92
C LEU A 698 -4.48 -55.12 -7.16
N ILE A 699 -5.70 -55.64 -6.95
CA ILE A 699 -6.70 -54.99 -6.11
C ILE A 699 -6.20 -54.88 -4.67
N ARG A 700 -5.61 -55.94 -4.12
CA ARG A 700 -5.01 -55.90 -2.77
C ARG A 700 -3.89 -54.87 -2.69
N ALA A 701 -3.07 -54.74 -3.72
CA ALA A 701 -2.02 -53.72 -3.78
C ALA A 701 -2.61 -52.30 -3.74
N VAL A 702 -3.65 -52.00 -4.52
CA VAL A 702 -4.32 -50.69 -4.50
C VAL A 702 -5.03 -50.43 -3.16
N VAL A 703 -5.69 -51.45 -2.57
CA VAL A 703 -6.28 -51.32 -1.22
C VAL A 703 -5.21 -51.01 -0.16
N ALA A 704 -4.02 -51.62 -0.26
CA ALA A 704 -2.91 -51.31 0.63
C ALA A 704 -2.44 -49.86 0.49
N VAL A 705 -2.36 -49.35 -0.74
CA VAL A 705 -2.03 -47.94 -1.03
C VAL A 705 -3.07 -46.98 -0.44
N LEU A 706 -4.37 -47.25 -0.62
CA LEU A 706 -5.44 -46.41 -0.05
C LEU A 706 -5.44 -46.43 1.48
N ARG A 707 -5.17 -47.58 2.10
CA ARG A 707 -5.04 -47.68 3.58
C ARG A 707 -3.79 -46.98 4.10
N LYS A 708 -2.65 -47.10 3.40
CA LYS A 708 -1.45 -46.30 3.71
C LYS A 708 -1.78 -44.82 3.65
N HIS A 709 -2.55 -44.39 2.64
CA HIS A 709 -3.01 -43.01 2.55
C HIS A 709 -3.92 -42.63 3.72
N GLU A 710 -4.93 -43.45 4.04
CA GLU A 710 -5.84 -43.23 5.17
C GLU A 710 -5.09 -42.99 6.50
N GLN A 711 -4.06 -43.80 6.75
CA GLN A 711 -3.25 -43.74 7.97
C GLN A 711 -2.30 -42.55 8.04
N LEU A 712 -1.69 -42.20 6.91
CA LEU A 712 -0.64 -41.17 6.86
C LEU A 712 -1.18 -39.77 6.55
N CYS A 713 -2.41 -39.63 6.06
CA CYS A 713 -2.93 -38.35 5.61
C CYS A 713 -3.22 -37.41 6.79
N PRO A 714 -2.64 -36.19 6.84
CA PRO A 714 -2.95 -35.20 7.86
C PRO A 714 -4.39 -34.71 7.70
N ARG A 715 -5.18 -34.82 8.77
CA ARG A 715 -6.61 -34.42 8.83
C ARG A 715 -6.90 -33.32 9.84
N ASP A 716 -5.86 -32.79 10.49
CA ASP A 716 -6.02 -31.77 11.50
C ASP A 716 -6.18 -30.40 10.85
N ALA A 717 -7.44 -29.94 10.76
CA ALA A 717 -7.77 -28.60 10.29
C ALA A 717 -7.04 -27.51 11.11
N LYS A 718 -6.73 -27.77 12.39
CA LYS A 718 -5.96 -26.85 13.24
C LYS A 718 -4.60 -26.54 12.64
N GLN A 719 -3.92 -27.51 12.01
CA GLN A 719 -2.62 -27.27 11.37
C GLN A 719 -2.72 -26.29 10.21
N VAL A 720 -3.78 -26.36 9.40
CA VAL A 720 -4.01 -25.42 8.29
C VAL A 720 -4.23 -24.02 8.83
N PHE A 721 -5.03 -23.88 9.90
CA PHE A 721 -5.26 -22.60 10.55
C PHE A 721 -3.99 -21.99 11.15
N LEU A 722 -3.18 -22.80 11.84
CA LEU A 722 -1.91 -22.36 12.43
C LEU A 722 -0.89 -21.98 11.34
N THR A 723 -0.90 -22.70 10.21
CA THR A 723 -0.05 -22.40 9.05
C THR A 723 -0.38 -21.03 8.46
N GLU A 724 -1.66 -20.73 8.23
CA GLU A 724 -2.05 -19.43 7.67
C GLU A 724 -1.84 -18.28 8.66
N ARG A 725 -2.05 -18.47 9.97
CA ARG A 725 -1.66 -17.46 10.98
C ARG A 725 -0.18 -17.13 10.93
N MET A 726 0.65 -18.16 10.77
CA MET A 726 2.09 -18.00 10.62
C MET A 726 2.43 -17.23 9.34
N ILE A 727 1.77 -17.53 8.22
CA ILE A 727 1.92 -16.79 6.97
C ILE A 727 1.51 -15.32 7.15
N ASP A 728 0.36 -15.05 7.79
CA ASP A 728 -0.08 -13.69 8.07
C ASP A 728 0.91 -12.92 8.94
N ARG A 729 1.52 -13.57 9.93
CA ARG A 729 2.59 -12.98 10.74
C ARG A 729 3.82 -12.65 9.90
N ASN A 730 4.21 -13.55 9.00
CA ASN A 730 5.30 -13.32 8.06
C ASN A 730 4.98 -12.13 7.15
N ARG A 731 3.73 -12.01 6.66
CA ARG A 731 3.27 -10.86 5.86
C ARG A 731 3.46 -9.55 6.61
N VAL A 732 3.09 -9.45 7.88
CA VAL A 732 3.30 -8.22 8.66
C VAL A 732 4.78 -7.88 8.78
N ASN A 733 5.60 -8.87 9.12
CA ASN A 733 7.04 -8.67 9.29
C ASN A 733 7.73 -8.30 7.96
N GLY A 734 7.19 -8.78 6.83
CA GLY A 734 7.68 -8.54 5.48
C GLY A 734 6.84 -7.54 4.68
N ILE A 735 6.16 -6.58 5.33
CA ILE A 735 5.20 -5.71 4.64
C ILE A 735 5.81 -4.92 3.48
N SER A 736 7.08 -4.52 3.61
CA SER A 736 7.81 -3.82 2.56
C SER A 736 8.02 -4.66 1.29
N GLN A 737 8.01 -5.98 1.39
CA GLN A 737 8.26 -6.87 0.26
C GLN A 737 7.02 -7.04 -0.63
N TRP A 738 5.81 -6.92 -0.06
CA TRP A 738 4.58 -7.22 -0.78
C TRP A 738 3.66 -5.99 -0.92
N ALA A 739 3.56 -5.11 0.08
CA ALA A 739 2.63 -3.99 0.04
C ALA A 739 2.93 -3.03 -1.11
N THR A 740 4.20 -2.84 -1.49
CA THR A 740 4.55 -2.02 -2.67
C THR A 740 3.86 -2.55 -3.93
N ARG A 741 3.85 -3.86 -4.15
CA ARG A 741 3.29 -4.43 -5.37
C ARG A 741 1.76 -4.38 -5.36
N GLU A 742 1.11 -4.64 -4.23
CA GLU A 742 -0.35 -4.49 -4.14
C GLU A 742 -0.77 -3.02 -4.26
N LEU A 743 -0.08 -2.11 -3.58
CA LEU A 743 -0.35 -0.67 -3.70
C LEU A 743 -0.06 -0.16 -5.11
N ASP A 744 1.00 -0.63 -5.79
CA ASP A 744 1.25 -0.31 -7.20
C ASP A 744 0.14 -0.88 -8.09
N ALA A 745 -0.32 -2.11 -7.85
CA ALA A 745 -1.43 -2.71 -8.59
C ALA A 745 -2.74 -1.92 -8.39
N ASP A 746 -3.06 -1.52 -7.15
CA ASP A 746 -4.22 -0.70 -6.84
C ASP A 746 -4.11 0.68 -7.49
N ILE A 747 -2.98 1.37 -7.33
CA ILE A 747 -2.69 2.65 -7.99
C ILE A 747 -2.84 2.49 -9.51
N SER A 748 -2.22 1.49 -10.13
CA SER A 748 -2.33 1.23 -11.58
C SER A 748 -3.77 0.96 -12.02
N ARG A 749 -4.53 0.13 -11.28
CA ARG A 749 -5.96 -0.12 -11.56
C ARG A 749 -6.76 1.19 -11.51
N PHE A 750 -6.49 2.05 -10.53
CA PHE A 750 -7.21 3.31 -10.35
C PHE A 750 -6.92 4.33 -11.45
N TRP A 751 -5.68 4.38 -11.95
CA TRP A 751 -5.29 5.42 -12.89
C TRP A 751 -5.31 5.02 -14.36
N ARG A 752 -5.56 3.73 -14.69
CA ARG A 752 -5.46 3.18 -16.05
C ARG A 752 -4.12 3.50 -16.73
N PHE A 753 -3.09 3.84 -15.96
CA PHE A 753 -1.74 4.03 -16.48
C PHE A 753 -0.98 2.72 -16.38
N GLN A 754 -0.12 2.46 -17.37
CA GLN A 754 0.87 1.42 -17.22
C GLN A 754 1.74 1.73 -16.00
N PRO A 755 2.04 0.73 -15.15
CA PRO A 755 2.94 0.92 -14.01
C PRO A 755 4.26 1.52 -14.49
N ASN A 756 4.61 2.69 -13.95
CA ASN A 756 5.84 3.41 -14.29
C ASN A 756 6.69 3.62 -13.03
N GLU A 757 7.91 4.15 -13.18
CA GLU A 757 8.78 4.39 -12.01
C GLU A 757 8.14 5.34 -10.98
N ALA A 758 7.31 6.29 -11.43
CA ALA A 758 6.62 7.22 -10.55
C ALA A 758 5.58 6.51 -9.68
N THR A 759 4.72 5.65 -10.24
CA THR A 759 3.72 4.88 -9.46
C THR A 759 4.39 3.97 -8.43
N LYS A 760 5.47 3.28 -8.83
CA LYS A 760 6.29 2.46 -7.93
C LYS A 760 6.91 3.29 -6.80
N SER A 761 7.44 4.47 -7.09
CA SER A 761 7.96 5.37 -6.06
C SER A 761 6.87 5.78 -5.06
N LYS A 762 5.62 5.95 -5.51
CA LYS A 762 4.50 6.25 -4.59
C LYS A 762 4.11 5.07 -3.75
N ALA A 763 3.98 3.91 -4.36
CA ALA A 763 3.69 2.67 -3.66
C ALA A 763 4.76 2.38 -2.59
N ASN A 764 6.04 2.63 -2.90
CA ASN A 764 7.13 2.55 -1.93
C ASN A 764 6.96 3.54 -0.77
N ALA A 765 6.67 4.81 -1.05
CA ALA A 765 6.48 5.82 0.01
C ALA A 765 5.30 5.47 0.93
N GLU A 766 4.19 4.99 0.37
CA GLU A 766 3.03 4.52 1.12
C GLU A 766 3.34 3.25 1.93
N THR A 767 4.08 2.32 1.34
CA THR A 767 4.53 1.10 2.00
C THR A 767 5.43 1.41 3.20
N GLU A 768 6.35 2.36 3.09
CA GLU A 768 7.20 2.78 4.20
C GLU A 768 6.39 3.47 5.31
N LEU A 769 5.39 4.27 4.93
CA LEU A 769 4.48 4.89 5.90
C LEU A 769 3.65 3.84 6.66
N LEU A 770 3.19 2.81 5.96
CA LEU A 770 2.46 1.67 6.53
C LEU A 770 3.36 0.82 7.43
N ASN A 771 4.59 0.54 6.98
CA ASN A 771 5.61 -0.16 7.76
C ASN A 771 5.93 0.59 9.07
N PHE A 772 6.19 1.89 8.97
CA PHE A 772 6.36 2.76 10.14
C PHE A 772 5.17 2.64 11.09
N SER A 773 3.95 2.70 10.55
CA SER A 773 2.72 2.64 11.35
C SER A 773 2.59 1.34 12.14
N LEU A 774 3.01 0.21 11.57
CA LEU A 774 2.94 -1.12 12.21
C LEU A 774 4.08 -1.40 13.19
N VAL A 775 5.21 -0.68 13.10
CA VAL A 775 6.34 -0.84 14.02
C VAL A 775 6.10 -0.16 15.36
N VAL A 776 5.24 0.86 15.39
CA VAL A 776 4.94 1.63 16.60
C VAL A 776 4.30 0.73 17.68
N PRO A 777 4.72 0.81 18.96
CA PRO A 777 4.42 -0.23 19.96
C PRO A 777 2.93 -0.58 20.14
N TRP A 778 2.04 0.43 20.16
CA TRP A 778 0.61 0.19 20.38
C TRP A 778 -0.09 -0.43 19.17
N GLU A 779 0.28 -0.04 17.95
CA GLU A 779 -0.24 -0.66 16.73
C GLU A 779 0.36 -2.04 16.51
N ARG A 780 1.65 -2.25 16.82
CA ARG A 780 2.29 -3.56 16.80
C ARG A 780 1.58 -4.55 17.71
N GLU A 781 1.30 -4.14 18.95
CA GLU A 781 0.61 -4.98 19.92
C GLU A 781 -0.85 -5.22 19.51
N ARG A 782 -1.55 -4.18 19.06
CA ARG A 782 -2.91 -4.31 18.54
C ARG A 782 -2.97 -5.30 17.38
N PHE A 783 -2.09 -5.14 16.38
CA PHE A 783 -2.06 -5.97 15.19
C PHE A 783 -1.69 -7.42 15.52
N ARG A 784 -0.75 -7.64 16.45
CA ARG A 784 -0.45 -8.98 16.99
C ARG A 784 -1.71 -9.67 17.51
N ARG A 785 -2.58 -8.94 18.21
CA ARG A 785 -3.85 -9.49 18.72
C ARG A 785 -4.91 -9.64 17.64
N VAL A 786 -4.97 -8.75 16.64
CA VAL A 786 -5.87 -8.91 15.48
C VAL A 786 -5.54 -10.19 14.71
N LEU A 787 -4.24 -10.45 14.49
CA LEU A 787 -3.79 -11.70 13.87
C LEU A 787 -4.17 -12.93 14.71
N GLY A 788 -4.07 -12.81 16.05
CA GLY A 788 -4.59 -13.81 16.97
C GLY A 788 -6.10 -14.02 16.84
N LEU A 789 -6.89 -12.99 16.51
CA LEU A 789 -8.35 -13.12 16.32
C LEU A 789 -8.78 -13.63 14.95
N ASN A 790 -7.93 -13.54 13.91
CA ASN A 790 -8.31 -13.75 12.50
C ASN A 790 -9.00 -15.10 12.19
N ASN A 791 -8.96 -16.05 13.14
CA ASN A 791 -9.53 -17.40 13.01
C ASN A 791 -10.51 -17.79 14.13
N ALA A 792 -10.80 -16.92 15.10
CA ALA A 792 -12.01 -17.11 15.92
C ALA A 792 -13.22 -16.87 15.02
N SER A 793 -14.39 -17.46 15.31
CA SER A 793 -15.63 -17.26 14.52
C SER A 793 -16.14 -15.80 14.48
N VAL A 794 -15.38 -14.84 15.03
CA VAL A 794 -15.66 -13.41 15.05
C VAL A 794 -14.97 -12.76 13.85
N PRO A 795 -15.68 -11.98 13.01
CA PRO A 795 -15.07 -11.32 11.87
C PRO A 795 -14.04 -10.28 12.32
N SER A 796 -12.77 -10.66 12.25
CA SER A 796 -11.59 -9.80 12.48
C SER A 796 -11.60 -8.51 11.65
N THR A 797 -12.37 -8.47 10.57
CA THR A 797 -12.56 -7.32 9.71
C THR A 797 -13.16 -6.12 10.43
N GLU A 798 -13.93 -6.31 11.51
CA GLU A 798 -14.48 -5.18 12.29
C GLU A 798 -13.39 -4.33 12.93
N PHE A 799 -12.30 -4.95 13.41
CA PHE A 799 -11.17 -4.22 13.99
C PHE A 799 -10.31 -3.54 12.93
N LEU A 800 -10.29 -4.08 11.70
CA LEU A 800 -9.57 -3.47 10.59
C LEU A 800 -10.46 -2.55 9.74
N ASP A 801 -11.70 -2.30 10.17
CA ASP A 801 -12.66 -1.54 9.36
C ASP A 801 -12.12 -0.14 9.05
N GLY A 802 -12.29 0.25 7.78
CA GLY A 802 -11.70 1.46 7.23
C GLY A 802 -10.17 1.44 7.10
N SER A 803 -9.53 0.27 7.00
CA SER A 803 -8.12 0.12 6.64
C SER A 803 -7.93 -0.72 5.39
N TRP A 804 -6.89 -0.40 4.62
CA TRP A 804 -6.43 -1.23 3.50
C TRP A 804 -5.97 -2.63 3.94
N LEU A 805 -5.53 -2.76 5.19
CA LEU A 805 -5.15 -4.05 5.78
C LEU A 805 -6.34 -4.99 5.94
N ALA A 806 -7.58 -4.49 6.09
CA ALA A 806 -8.76 -5.36 6.17
C ALA A 806 -8.87 -6.26 4.95
N GLU A 807 -8.71 -5.69 3.75
CA GLU A 807 -8.77 -6.43 2.49
C GLU A 807 -7.60 -7.42 2.38
N ALA A 808 -6.39 -6.98 2.73
CA ALA A 808 -5.18 -7.80 2.66
C ALA A 808 -5.19 -9.00 3.62
N PHE A 809 -5.86 -8.90 4.77
CA PHE A 809 -5.91 -9.93 5.80
C PHE A 809 -7.28 -10.62 5.89
N THR A 810 -8.17 -10.44 4.91
CA THR A 810 -9.48 -11.10 4.92
C THR A 810 -9.33 -12.63 4.97
N PRO A 811 -9.90 -13.28 6.01
CA PRO A 811 -9.82 -14.73 6.15
C PRO A 811 -10.46 -15.45 4.95
N ARG A 812 -9.73 -16.35 4.29
CA ARG A 812 -10.23 -17.13 3.13
C ARG A 812 -10.92 -18.46 3.52
N TYR A 813 -11.37 -18.61 4.77
CA TYR A 813 -11.58 -19.93 5.40
C TYR A 813 -12.97 -20.58 5.30
N VAL A 814 -13.82 -20.20 4.35
CA VAL A 814 -15.19 -20.76 4.34
C VAL A 814 -15.22 -22.16 3.69
N GLY A 815 -15.46 -23.21 4.49
CA GLY A 815 -15.87 -24.54 4.00
C GLY A 815 -14.89 -25.72 4.17
N PHE A 816 -13.79 -25.56 4.92
CA PHE A 816 -12.75 -26.61 5.06
C PHE A 816 -13.25 -27.94 5.64
N GLY A 817 -14.03 -27.87 6.72
CA GLY A 817 -14.49 -29.08 7.41
C GLY A 817 -15.34 -29.99 6.52
N GLU A 818 -16.21 -29.41 5.68
CA GLU A 818 -17.05 -30.20 4.77
C GLU A 818 -16.24 -30.84 3.64
N ALA A 819 -15.27 -30.12 3.07
CA ALA A 819 -14.41 -30.65 2.01
C ALA A 819 -13.51 -31.80 2.53
N GLU A 820 -13.04 -31.68 3.78
CA GLU A 820 -12.29 -32.72 4.47
C GLU A 820 -13.12 -33.99 4.70
N ILE A 821 -14.34 -33.83 5.23
CA ILE A 821 -15.30 -34.94 5.41
C ILE A 821 -15.62 -35.60 4.06
N ALA A 822 -15.78 -34.80 3.00
CA ALA A 822 -16.02 -35.31 1.65
C ALA A 822 -14.86 -36.15 1.12
N SER A 823 -13.61 -35.71 1.29
CA SER A 823 -12.42 -36.48 0.93
C SER A 823 -12.39 -37.83 1.67
N GLN A 824 -12.67 -37.82 2.98
CA GLN A 824 -12.74 -39.04 3.78
C GLN A 824 -13.84 -39.99 3.30
N ALA A 825 -15.01 -39.46 2.94
CA ALA A 825 -16.09 -40.25 2.38
C ALA A 825 -15.71 -40.87 1.04
N HIS A 826 -15.09 -40.11 0.13
CA HIS A 826 -14.60 -40.63 -1.14
C HIS A 826 -13.58 -41.75 -0.94
N LEU A 827 -12.63 -41.59 -0.02
CA LEU A 827 -11.65 -42.63 0.32
C LEU A 827 -12.33 -43.90 0.86
N ALA A 828 -13.25 -43.75 1.80
CA ALA A 828 -13.97 -44.87 2.42
C ALA A 828 -14.80 -45.63 1.37
N VAL A 829 -15.53 -44.92 0.51
CA VAL A 829 -16.34 -45.50 -0.57
C VAL A 829 -15.44 -46.17 -1.64
N SER A 830 -14.28 -45.60 -1.98
CA SER A 830 -13.32 -46.22 -2.92
C SER A 830 -12.67 -47.48 -2.36
N ILE A 831 -12.29 -47.49 -1.07
CA ILE A 831 -11.85 -48.72 -0.38
C ILE A 831 -13.00 -49.75 -0.40
N ALA A 832 -14.23 -49.30 -0.18
CA ALA A 832 -15.41 -50.14 -0.22
C ALA A 832 -15.65 -50.84 -1.55
N GLN A 833 -15.59 -50.06 -2.62
CA GLN A 833 -15.72 -50.54 -3.99
C GLN A 833 -14.67 -51.61 -4.33
N LEU A 834 -13.41 -51.40 -3.96
CA LEU A 834 -12.32 -52.34 -4.25
C LEU A 834 -12.48 -53.67 -3.51
N ASN A 835 -12.86 -53.65 -2.23
CA ASN A 835 -13.03 -54.89 -1.47
C ASN A 835 -14.29 -55.66 -1.88
N LEU A 836 -15.36 -54.95 -2.27
CA LEU A 836 -16.53 -55.58 -2.91
C LEU A 836 -16.14 -56.27 -4.22
N LYS A 837 -15.28 -55.63 -5.03
CA LYS A 837 -14.76 -56.25 -6.26
C LYS A 837 -13.86 -57.45 -5.97
N LEU A 838 -13.02 -57.36 -4.95
CA LEU A 838 -12.15 -58.46 -4.53
C LEU A 838 -12.96 -59.66 -4.04
N PHE A 839 -14.02 -59.41 -3.26
CA PHE A 839 -14.98 -60.43 -2.83
C PHE A 839 -15.64 -61.11 -4.05
N ASP A 840 -16.13 -60.33 -5.01
CA ASP A 840 -16.73 -60.86 -6.26
C ASP A 840 -15.78 -61.79 -7.02
N LEU A 841 -14.51 -61.39 -7.13
CA LEU A 841 -13.48 -62.20 -7.80
C LEU A 841 -13.13 -63.49 -7.04
N GLU A 842 -13.08 -63.45 -5.71
CA GLU A 842 -12.67 -64.60 -4.88
C GLU A 842 -13.82 -65.58 -4.62
N GLN A 843 -15.05 -65.09 -4.47
CA GLN A 843 -16.23 -65.90 -4.16
C GLN A 843 -17.05 -66.25 -5.41
N GLY A 844 -16.78 -65.61 -6.56
CA GLY A 844 -17.52 -65.81 -7.79
C GLY A 844 -18.96 -65.27 -7.75
N ARG A 845 -19.28 -64.41 -6.76
CA ARG A 845 -20.59 -63.76 -6.61
C ARG A 845 -20.42 -62.38 -5.94
N PRO A 846 -21.28 -61.39 -6.24
CA PRO A 846 -21.31 -60.15 -5.47
C PRO A 846 -21.74 -60.42 -4.02
N ALA A 847 -21.27 -59.58 -3.10
CA ALA A 847 -21.75 -59.59 -1.72
C ALA A 847 -23.21 -59.10 -1.68
N ASN A 848 -24.03 -59.63 -0.76
CA ASN A 848 -25.39 -59.11 -0.55
C ASN A 848 -25.38 -57.91 0.41
N LEU A 849 -24.45 -57.92 1.39
CA LEU A 849 -24.29 -56.92 2.43
C LEU A 849 -22.81 -56.64 2.68
N LEU A 850 -22.47 -55.47 3.25
CA LEU A 850 -21.09 -55.14 3.61
C LEU A 850 -20.52 -56.05 4.71
N ASP A 851 -21.38 -56.62 5.55
CA ASP A 851 -20.97 -57.52 6.64
C ASP A 851 -20.31 -58.80 6.13
N GLU A 852 -20.61 -59.25 4.90
CA GLU A 852 -19.95 -60.41 4.29
C GLU A 852 -18.45 -60.19 4.05
N LEU A 853 -18.00 -58.92 4.03
CA LEU A 853 -16.60 -58.59 3.84
C LEU A 853 -15.79 -58.65 5.16
N VAL A 854 -16.48 -58.75 6.29
CA VAL A 854 -15.88 -58.78 7.64
C VAL A 854 -15.78 -60.24 8.12
N PRO A 855 -14.66 -60.67 8.76
CA PRO A 855 -13.45 -59.92 9.05
C PRO A 855 -12.37 -59.98 7.95
N ARG A 856 -12.63 -60.75 6.88
CA ARG A 856 -11.58 -61.18 5.94
C ARG A 856 -10.96 -60.04 5.15
N TYR A 857 -11.79 -59.13 4.63
CA TYR A 857 -11.31 -57.99 3.85
C TYR A 857 -11.12 -56.77 4.76
N TRP A 858 -12.01 -56.58 5.73
CA TRP A 858 -11.95 -55.51 6.74
C TRP A 858 -12.16 -55.99 8.18
N PRO A 859 -11.59 -55.31 9.17
CA PRO A 859 -11.88 -55.59 10.58
C PRO A 859 -13.33 -55.23 10.97
N ALA A 860 -13.93 -54.22 10.34
CA ALA A 860 -15.31 -53.79 10.53
C ALA A 860 -15.79 -53.00 9.29
N VAL A 861 -17.11 -52.80 9.15
CA VAL A 861 -17.68 -51.95 8.10
C VAL A 861 -17.26 -50.48 8.35
N PRO A 862 -16.67 -49.78 7.37
CA PRO A 862 -16.28 -48.37 7.53
C PRO A 862 -17.49 -47.49 7.84
N VAL A 863 -17.24 -46.46 8.63
CA VAL A 863 -18.24 -45.45 9.01
C VAL A 863 -18.25 -44.33 7.97
N ASP A 864 -19.44 -43.88 7.61
CA ASP A 864 -19.68 -42.70 6.79
C ASP A 864 -19.37 -41.43 7.61
N PRO A 865 -18.40 -40.61 7.20
CA PRO A 865 -17.95 -39.48 8.00
C PRO A 865 -18.98 -38.34 8.05
N PHE A 866 -20.04 -38.35 7.22
CA PHE A 866 -21.07 -37.31 7.25
C PHE A 866 -22.15 -37.53 8.33
N ASP A 867 -22.49 -38.77 8.66
CA ASP A 867 -23.56 -39.09 9.60
C ASP A 867 -23.16 -40.07 10.72
N GLY A 868 -21.92 -40.58 10.70
CA GLY A 868 -21.40 -41.50 11.71
C GLY A 868 -22.01 -42.91 11.67
N ARG A 869 -22.76 -43.27 10.62
CA ARG A 869 -23.35 -44.60 10.44
C ARG A 869 -22.47 -45.47 9.55
N PRO A 870 -22.63 -46.81 9.54
CA PRO A 870 -21.93 -47.65 8.56
C PRO A 870 -22.20 -47.18 7.12
N LEU A 871 -21.19 -47.28 6.25
CA LEU A 871 -21.37 -47.07 4.81
C LEU A 871 -22.51 -47.93 4.28
N ARG A 872 -23.15 -47.45 3.21
CA ARG A 872 -24.34 -48.08 2.66
C ARG A 872 -24.02 -48.80 1.37
N TYR A 873 -24.68 -49.94 1.17
CA TYR A 873 -24.48 -50.79 0.02
C TYR A 873 -25.76 -51.49 -0.36
N ARG A 874 -25.97 -51.66 -1.66
CA ARG A 874 -27.03 -52.49 -2.23
C ARG A 874 -26.60 -53.06 -3.57
N THR A 875 -27.26 -54.12 -4.01
CA THR A 875 -27.21 -54.54 -5.41
C THR A 875 -28.25 -53.77 -6.21
N SER A 876 -27.87 -53.29 -7.39
CA SER A 876 -28.76 -52.62 -8.35
C SER A 876 -29.87 -53.57 -8.83
N GLU A 877 -31.05 -53.03 -9.08
CA GLU A 877 -32.19 -53.71 -9.72
C GLU A 877 -32.26 -53.44 -11.23
N GLY A 878 -31.25 -52.76 -11.79
CA GLY A 878 -31.25 -52.29 -13.17
C GLY A 878 -31.58 -50.80 -13.30
N GLU A 879 -31.44 -50.02 -12.23
CA GLU A 879 -31.80 -48.60 -12.22
C GLU A 879 -30.76 -47.69 -12.89
N ARG A 880 -31.19 -46.45 -13.14
CA ARG A 880 -30.33 -45.36 -13.60
C ARG A 880 -29.97 -44.48 -12.41
N ILE A 881 -28.67 -44.31 -12.15
CA ILE A 881 -28.18 -43.36 -11.15
C ILE A 881 -28.06 -41.99 -11.79
N LYS A 882 -28.62 -40.98 -11.14
CA LYS A 882 -28.57 -39.60 -11.60
C LYS A 882 -27.20 -39.01 -11.30
N MET A 883 -26.45 -38.68 -12.35
CA MET A 883 -25.13 -38.09 -12.29
C MET A 883 -25.27 -36.57 -12.45
N GLY A 884 -25.13 -35.81 -11.36
CA GLY A 884 -25.36 -34.35 -11.39
C GLY A 884 -24.15 -33.58 -11.91
N ILE A 885 -24.07 -33.26 -13.21
CA ILE A 885 -22.99 -32.42 -13.77
C ILE A 885 -23.45 -30.95 -13.81
N ARG A 886 -22.67 -30.04 -13.21
CA ARG A 886 -22.88 -28.61 -13.42
C ARG A 886 -22.32 -28.22 -14.80
N ALA A 887 -23.13 -27.68 -15.70
CA ALA A 887 -22.71 -27.31 -17.06
C ALA A 887 -21.66 -26.17 -17.11
N ALA A 888 -21.23 -25.64 -15.96
CA ALA A 888 -20.33 -24.50 -15.87
C ALA A 888 -18.85 -24.85 -16.13
N ALA A 889 -18.49 -26.13 -16.29
CA ALA A 889 -17.12 -26.55 -16.63
C ALA A 889 -16.80 -26.46 -18.15
N LEU A 890 -17.79 -26.18 -19.00
CA LEU A 890 -17.61 -26.10 -20.47
C LEU A 890 -17.54 -24.66 -21.01
N GLN A 891 -17.44 -23.65 -20.15
CA GLN A 891 -17.16 -22.28 -20.57
C GLN A 891 -15.82 -21.85 -20.00
N PRO A 892 -14.81 -21.54 -20.84
CA PRO A 892 -13.52 -21.12 -20.34
C PRO A 892 -13.69 -19.83 -19.53
N VAL A 893 -12.95 -19.73 -18.42
CA VAL A 893 -12.75 -18.54 -17.58
C VAL A 893 -12.21 -17.33 -18.35
N ARG A 894 -12.08 -17.43 -19.68
CA ARG A 894 -11.64 -16.38 -20.60
C ARG A 894 -12.61 -15.20 -20.69
N ASP A 895 -13.90 -15.39 -20.40
CA ASP A 895 -14.93 -14.34 -20.55
C ASP A 895 -15.35 -13.67 -19.22
N ALA A 896 -14.84 -14.14 -18.08
CA ALA A 896 -15.12 -13.55 -16.76
C ALA A 896 -14.06 -12.52 -16.31
N LEU A 897 -12.97 -12.39 -17.06
CA LEU A 897 -12.11 -11.22 -17.05
C LEU A 897 -12.54 -10.35 -18.23
N PRO A 898 -12.81 -9.04 -18.06
CA PRO A 898 -12.98 -8.17 -19.22
C PRO A 898 -11.73 -8.33 -20.10
N PRO A 899 -11.87 -8.47 -21.43
CA PRO A 899 -10.71 -8.48 -22.30
C PRO A 899 -9.91 -7.21 -21.99
N LEU A 900 -8.65 -7.37 -21.59
CA LEU A 900 -7.72 -6.25 -21.57
C LEU A 900 -7.79 -5.64 -22.98
N PRO A 901 -8.11 -4.34 -23.13
CA PRO A 901 -8.09 -3.72 -24.44
C PRO A 901 -6.64 -3.71 -24.89
N VAL A 902 -6.27 -4.68 -25.72
CA VAL A 902 -5.04 -4.65 -26.49
C VAL A 902 -5.38 -3.80 -27.73
N PRO A 903 -4.79 -2.61 -27.91
CA PRO A 903 -4.99 -1.82 -29.12
C PRO A 903 -4.58 -2.64 -30.35
N ASP A 904 -5.34 -2.54 -31.44
CA ASP A 904 -5.14 -3.33 -32.66
C ASP A 904 -3.74 -3.16 -33.29
N GLU A 905 -2.99 -2.11 -32.91
CA GLU A 905 -1.57 -1.91 -33.29
C GLU A 905 -0.63 -3.05 -32.85
N GLN A 906 -0.96 -3.83 -31.81
CA GLN A 906 -0.13 -4.98 -31.39
C GLN A 906 -0.40 -6.28 -32.15
N ARG A 907 -1.52 -6.39 -32.89
CA ARG A 907 -1.76 -7.59 -33.73
C ARG A 907 -0.97 -7.56 -35.04
N ALA A 908 -0.60 -6.38 -35.53
CA ALA A 908 0.14 -6.22 -36.79
C ALA A 908 1.66 -6.39 -36.66
N SER A 909 2.22 -6.28 -35.44
CA SER A 909 3.68 -6.36 -35.21
C SER A 909 4.19 -7.74 -34.77
N LEU A 910 3.31 -8.73 -34.58
CA LEU A 910 3.70 -10.11 -34.18
C LEU A 910 3.94 -11.07 -35.37
N GLY A 911 4.00 -10.54 -36.61
CA GLY A 911 4.23 -11.31 -37.83
C GLY A 911 5.69 -11.51 -38.25
N GLY A 912 6.67 -10.99 -37.51
CA GLY A 912 8.08 -11.12 -37.89
C GLY A 912 9.01 -11.02 -36.69
N SER A 913 10.01 -11.90 -36.64
CA SER A 913 11.08 -11.98 -35.63
C SER A 913 10.66 -12.40 -34.21
N VAL A 914 10.37 -13.70 -34.06
CA VAL A 914 10.48 -14.40 -32.77
C VAL A 914 11.96 -14.72 -32.52
N GLY A 915 12.66 -13.77 -31.89
CA GLY A 915 13.97 -13.98 -31.25
C GLY A 915 13.83 -13.59 -29.79
N GLY A 916 13.67 -14.57 -28.90
CA GLY A 916 13.41 -14.35 -27.49
C GLY A 916 14.55 -13.63 -26.78
N LEU A 917 14.21 -12.53 -26.09
CA LEU A 917 15.05 -11.91 -25.07
C LEU A 917 15.11 -12.84 -23.85
N ALA A 918 16.26 -13.49 -23.68
CA ALA A 918 16.60 -14.31 -22.53
C ALA A 918 16.69 -13.43 -21.26
N TRP A 919 15.87 -13.73 -20.26
CA TRP A 919 16.12 -13.29 -18.89
C TRP A 919 17.16 -14.23 -18.27
N LEU A 920 18.35 -13.69 -17.98
CA LEU A 920 19.41 -14.41 -17.30
C LEU A 920 19.01 -14.73 -15.85
N ASP A 921 19.16 -15.99 -15.47
CA ASP A 921 19.19 -16.50 -14.10
C ASP A 921 20.03 -15.59 -13.19
N ARG A 922 19.45 -15.13 -12.08
CA ARG A 922 20.21 -14.61 -10.95
C ARG A 922 20.28 -15.69 -9.88
N PRO A 923 21.48 -16.13 -9.46
CA PRO A 923 21.60 -16.95 -8.27
C PRO A 923 21.29 -16.11 -7.02
N VAL A 924 20.64 -16.74 -6.04
CA VAL A 924 20.46 -16.25 -4.67
C VAL A 924 21.84 -15.91 -4.08
N PRO A 925 22.03 -14.78 -3.37
CA PRO A 925 23.32 -14.47 -2.77
C PRO A 925 23.61 -15.46 -1.64
N ILE A 926 24.67 -16.26 -1.83
CA ILE A 926 25.31 -17.05 -0.77
C ILE A 926 26.07 -16.07 0.13
N ALA A 927 26.09 -16.31 1.45
CA ALA A 927 26.88 -15.56 2.42
C ALA A 927 28.36 -15.45 1.98
N PRO A 928 29.09 -14.37 2.35
CA PRO A 928 30.45 -14.14 1.86
C PRO A 928 31.37 -15.30 2.27
N GLY A 929 31.74 -16.10 1.28
CA GLY A 929 32.69 -17.19 1.40
C GLY A 929 34.12 -16.67 1.38
N ILE A 930 34.92 -17.23 2.28
CA ILE A 930 36.37 -17.11 2.30
C ILE A 930 36.90 -18.02 1.19
N ASP A 931 37.88 -17.59 0.41
CA ASP A 931 38.47 -18.44 -0.63
C ASP A 931 39.26 -19.63 -0.06
N ALA A 932 39.73 -20.52 -0.93
CA ALA A 932 40.46 -21.74 -0.55
C ALA A 932 41.75 -21.50 0.26
N ASP A 933 42.23 -20.25 0.32
CA ASP A 933 43.43 -19.82 1.04
C ASP A 933 43.13 -18.98 2.29
N GLY A 934 41.86 -18.75 2.63
CA GLY A 934 41.47 -18.10 3.88
C GLY A 934 41.27 -16.58 3.81
N ASN A 935 41.15 -15.97 2.62
CA ASN A 935 41.01 -14.51 2.47
C ASN A 935 39.59 -14.06 2.07
N PRO A 936 39.11 -12.90 2.58
CA PRO A 936 37.87 -12.29 2.14
C PRO A 936 38.06 -11.62 0.76
N VAL A 937 37.28 -12.04 -0.23
CA VAL A 937 37.34 -11.52 -1.59
C VAL A 937 36.67 -10.14 -1.65
N THR A 938 37.47 -9.09 -1.89
CA THR A 938 37.00 -7.73 -2.20
C THR A 938 37.51 -7.35 -3.58
N ASP A 939 36.66 -7.42 -4.60
CA ASP A 939 36.99 -6.79 -5.88
C ASP A 939 35.74 -6.21 -6.57
N LEU A 940 35.78 -4.90 -6.77
CA LEU A 940 34.65 -4.04 -7.10
C LEU A 940 34.95 -3.25 -8.38
N ASP A 941 35.43 -3.92 -9.44
CA ASP A 941 35.73 -3.26 -10.72
C ASP A 941 35.32 -4.05 -11.98
N ALA A 942 34.62 -5.19 -11.86
CA ALA A 942 34.23 -6.01 -13.02
C ALA A 942 32.83 -5.72 -13.61
N VAL A 943 32.05 -4.77 -13.06
CA VAL A 943 30.63 -4.54 -13.47
C VAL A 943 30.47 -3.45 -14.55
N ALA A 944 31.52 -2.74 -14.95
CA ALA A 944 31.40 -1.57 -15.82
C ALA A 944 31.40 -1.84 -17.35
N ALA A 945 31.44 -3.09 -17.84
CA ALA A 945 31.71 -3.37 -19.26
C ALA A 945 30.61 -4.07 -20.10
N VAL A 946 29.37 -4.22 -19.62
CA VAL A 946 28.32 -4.98 -20.37
C VAL A 946 27.09 -4.16 -20.77
N ALA A 947 27.06 -2.84 -20.57
CA ALA A 947 25.94 -2.01 -21.03
C ALA A 947 26.32 -1.16 -22.26
N GLY A 948 26.19 -1.73 -23.46
CA GLY A 948 26.36 -0.95 -24.69
C GLY A 948 25.99 -1.68 -25.98
N GLY A 949 24.81 -1.37 -26.52
CA GLY A 949 24.56 -1.50 -27.96
C GLY A 949 23.16 -2.00 -28.32
N LEU A 950 22.31 -1.12 -28.86
CA LEU A 950 21.37 -1.47 -29.93
C LEU A 950 20.99 -0.23 -30.75
N VAL A 951 21.20 -0.39 -32.05
CA VAL A 951 20.91 0.55 -33.16
C VAL A 951 19.44 0.40 -33.55
N GLN A 952 18.75 1.49 -33.91
CA GLN A 952 17.46 1.41 -34.58
C GLN A 952 17.43 2.33 -35.81
N ALA A 953 17.06 1.74 -36.96
CA ALA A 953 16.91 2.39 -38.25
C ALA A 953 15.53 3.06 -38.39
N ALA A 954 15.50 4.13 -39.18
CA ALA A 954 14.35 4.99 -39.46
C ALA A 954 13.32 4.35 -40.40
N LEU A 955 12.03 4.69 -40.20
CA LEU A 955 10.97 4.58 -41.20
C LEU A 955 10.04 5.82 -41.15
N GLU A 956 9.64 6.25 -42.35
CA GLU A 956 8.89 7.45 -42.75
C GLU A 956 7.38 7.42 -42.38
N PRO A 957 6.66 8.57 -42.43
CA PRO A 957 5.26 8.66 -42.05
C PRO A 957 4.31 8.29 -43.20
N LEU A 958 3.16 7.70 -42.88
CA LEU A 958 2.04 7.53 -43.81
C LEU A 958 0.76 8.17 -43.28
N ASP A 959 0.01 8.67 -44.25
CA ASP A 959 -1.03 9.69 -44.20
C ASP A 959 -2.38 9.29 -43.56
N GLU A 960 -3.13 10.37 -43.31
CA GLU A 960 -4.54 10.51 -42.95
C GLU A 960 -5.50 9.47 -43.56
N VAL A 961 -6.38 8.93 -42.72
CA VAL A 961 -7.65 8.31 -43.15
C VAL A 961 -8.79 8.88 -42.30
N GLU A 962 -9.63 9.68 -42.95
CA GLU A 962 -10.94 10.12 -42.47
C GLU A 962 -11.93 8.93 -42.40
N LEU A 963 -12.75 8.86 -41.35
CA LEU A 963 -13.99 8.09 -41.36
C LEU A 963 -15.15 8.90 -40.76
N PRO A 964 -16.39 8.73 -41.29
CA PRO A 964 -17.41 9.76 -41.24
C PRO A 964 -18.36 9.66 -40.04
N ALA A 965 -18.99 10.81 -39.78
CA ALA A 965 -20.07 11.02 -38.83
C ALA A 965 -21.35 10.22 -39.17
N GLY A 966 -22.02 9.73 -38.13
CA GLY A 966 -23.38 9.17 -38.19
C GLY A 966 -24.10 9.32 -36.86
N ALA A 967 -24.99 10.31 -36.80
CA ALA A 967 -25.83 10.65 -35.65
C ALA A 967 -27.08 9.76 -35.54
N GLY A 968 -27.67 9.67 -34.34
CA GLY A 968 -29.06 9.23 -34.18
C GLY A 968 -29.39 8.69 -32.78
N GLY A 969 -30.01 9.52 -31.93
CA GLY A 969 -30.27 9.22 -30.53
C GLY A 969 -31.62 8.55 -30.20
N MET A 970 -31.81 8.24 -28.92
CA MET A 970 -33.09 8.32 -28.18
C MET A 970 -32.87 8.03 -26.68
N PRO A 971 -33.67 8.61 -25.76
CA PRO A 971 -33.42 8.57 -24.33
C PRO A 971 -34.36 7.63 -23.56
N GLY A 972 -33.88 7.18 -22.39
CA GLY A 972 -34.72 6.92 -21.22
C GLY A 972 -35.15 5.46 -20.97
N ARG A 973 -34.53 4.83 -19.96
CA ARG A 973 -35.23 3.97 -18.99
C ARG A 973 -34.35 3.70 -17.77
N GLY A 974 -34.91 3.93 -16.58
CA GLY A 974 -34.25 3.71 -15.31
C GLY A 974 -34.03 2.24 -15.00
N ASN A 975 -32.84 1.91 -14.51
CA ASN A 975 -32.51 0.57 -14.03
C ASN A 975 -32.64 0.51 -12.50
N ARG A 976 -33.67 -0.17 -12.03
CA ARG A 976 -33.59 -0.97 -10.79
C ARG A 976 -32.74 -2.19 -11.12
N VAL A 977 -31.57 -2.30 -10.51
CA VAL A 977 -30.74 -3.51 -10.58
C VAL A 977 -31.36 -4.54 -9.63
N ALA A 978 -32.10 -5.49 -10.20
CA ALA A 978 -32.43 -6.74 -9.54
C ALA A 978 -31.20 -7.66 -9.58
N ALA A 979 -30.78 -8.15 -8.42
CA ALA A 979 -29.78 -9.20 -8.29
C ALA A 979 -30.34 -10.53 -8.83
N GLY A 980 -30.26 -10.73 -10.15
CA GLY A 980 -30.53 -12.00 -10.81
C GLY A 980 -29.24 -12.80 -10.96
N THR A 981 -28.88 -13.61 -9.97
CA THR A 981 -27.85 -14.64 -10.15
C THR A 981 -28.33 -15.63 -11.21
N ARG A 982 -27.70 -15.65 -12.39
CA ARG A 982 -27.92 -16.69 -13.40
C ARG A 982 -27.50 -18.03 -12.81
N SER A 983 -28.46 -18.85 -12.38
CA SER A 983 -28.21 -20.25 -12.06
C SER A 983 -27.81 -20.96 -13.36
N GLY A 984 -26.52 -21.26 -13.53
CA GLY A 984 -26.07 -22.10 -14.65
C GLY A 984 -26.88 -23.40 -14.69
N ALA A 985 -27.37 -23.78 -15.87
CA ALA A 985 -28.12 -25.01 -16.04
C ALA A 985 -27.27 -26.20 -15.59
N THR A 986 -27.86 -27.11 -14.81
CA THR A 986 -27.18 -28.36 -14.41
C THR A 986 -27.51 -29.40 -15.48
N VAL A 987 -26.51 -29.87 -16.23
CA VAL A 987 -26.71 -31.00 -17.16
C VAL A 987 -26.78 -32.25 -16.32
N THR A 988 -27.97 -32.83 -16.20
CA THR A 988 -28.12 -34.13 -15.56
C THR A 988 -27.74 -35.21 -16.56
N THR A 989 -26.69 -35.97 -16.28
CA THR A 989 -26.40 -37.23 -16.98
C THR A 989 -26.94 -38.39 -16.14
N TRP A 990 -27.11 -39.56 -16.75
CA TRP A 990 -27.60 -40.76 -16.06
C TRP A 990 -26.64 -41.90 -16.37
N ARG A 991 -26.22 -42.65 -15.35
CA ARG A 991 -25.42 -43.87 -15.50
C ARG A 991 -26.35 -45.08 -15.34
N GLU A 992 -26.45 -45.91 -16.37
CA GLU A 992 -27.16 -47.19 -16.26
C GLU A 992 -26.33 -48.17 -15.41
N VAL A 993 -26.96 -48.77 -14.41
CA VAL A 993 -26.32 -49.78 -13.56
C VAL A 993 -27.04 -51.11 -13.78
N GLU A 994 -26.28 -52.16 -14.12
CA GLU A 994 -26.89 -53.45 -14.41
C GLU A 994 -27.53 -54.08 -13.17
N LYS A 995 -28.67 -54.75 -13.34
CA LYS A 995 -29.30 -55.54 -12.28
C LYS A 995 -28.31 -56.55 -11.72
N GLY A 996 -28.06 -56.48 -10.41
CA GLY A 996 -27.13 -57.29 -9.62
C GLY A 996 -25.71 -56.74 -9.55
N GLN A 997 -25.46 -55.51 -9.99
CA GLN A 997 -24.20 -54.79 -9.81
C GLN A 997 -24.20 -54.07 -8.45
N GLY A 998 -23.09 -54.10 -7.71
CA GLY A 998 -23.01 -53.44 -6.40
C GLY A 998 -22.99 -51.92 -6.51
N VAL A 999 -23.70 -51.23 -5.64
CA VAL A 999 -23.71 -49.75 -5.47
C VAL A 999 -23.38 -49.46 -4.03
N VAL A 1000 -22.30 -48.70 -3.79
CA VAL A 1000 -21.85 -48.28 -2.46
C VAL A 1000 -21.81 -46.77 -2.38
N TRP A 1001 -22.26 -46.20 -1.26
CA TRP A 1001 -22.34 -44.75 -1.11
C TRP A 1001 -22.18 -44.25 0.32
N SER A 1002 -21.84 -42.96 0.40
CA SER A 1002 -21.96 -42.10 1.59
C SER A 1002 -23.06 -41.06 1.34
N VAL A 1003 -23.76 -40.61 2.39
CA VAL A 1003 -24.87 -39.64 2.29
C VAL A 1003 -24.47 -38.24 1.85
N GLY A 1004 -23.17 -37.98 1.75
CA GLY A 1004 -22.67 -36.69 1.31
C GLY A 1004 -23.02 -35.51 2.25
N PRO A 1005 -22.75 -34.28 1.80
CA PRO A 1005 -22.85 -33.06 2.61
C PRO A 1005 -24.25 -32.65 2.99
N ASP A 1006 -25.26 -32.99 2.20
CA ASP A 1006 -26.64 -32.67 2.55
C ASP A 1006 -27.20 -33.60 3.64
N ARG A 1007 -26.44 -34.67 3.97
CA ARG A 1007 -26.77 -35.69 4.97
C ARG A 1007 -28.11 -36.36 4.69
N TRP A 1008 -28.58 -36.29 3.45
CA TRP A 1008 -29.81 -36.92 3.01
C TRP A 1008 -29.45 -38.17 2.24
N ASP A 1009 -29.71 -39.33 2.83
CA ASP A 1009 -29.61 -40.62 2.14
C ASP A 1009 -30.68 -40.78 1.05
N ASP A 1010 -30.29 -40.62 -0.21
CA ASP A 1010 -31.17 -40.88 -1.36
C ASP A 1010 -31.05 -42.31 -1.90
N SER A 1011 -30.45 -43.20 -1.10
CA SER A 1011 -30.22 -44.60 -1.44
C SER A 1011 -29.26 -44.80 -2.62
N GLY A 1012 -28.32 -43.87 -2.80
CA GLY A 1012 -27.34 -43.85 -3.89
C GLY A 1012 -28.00 -43.62 -5.25
N GLN A 1013 -29.12 -42.89 -5.30
CA GLN A 1013 -29.84 -42.57 -6.53
C GLN A 1013 -29.33 -41.27 -7.19
N MET A 1014 -28.77 -40.34 -6.43
CA MET A 1014 -28.16 -39.12 -6.94
C MET A 1014 -26.70 -39.01 -6.53
N MET A 1015 -25.81 -38.82 -7.50
CA MET A 1015 -24.40 -38.57 -7.25
C MET A 1015 -24.08 -37.08 -7.34
N ILE A 1016 -23.41 -36.54 -6.31
CA ILE A 1016 -22.75 -35.22 -6.40
C ILE A 1016 -21.48 -35.36 -7.22
N LEU A 1017 -21.40 -34.64 -8.36
CA LEU A 1017 -20.16 -34.58 -9.14
C LEU A 1017 -19.35 -33.30 -8.93
N ASP A 1018 -19.86 -32.26 -8.28
CA ASP A 1018 -19.17 -30.97 -8.21
C ASP A 1018 -19.13 -30.37 -6.80
N TRP A 1019 -17.90 -30.14 -6.34
CA TRP A 1019 -17.56 -29.50 -5.06
C TRP A 1019 -16.90 -28.13 -5.28
N GLY A 1020 -17.32 -27.42 -6.35
CA GLY A 1020 -16.90 -26.04 -6.58
C GLY A 1020 -17.24 -25.11 -5.41
N ARG A 1021 -16.29 -24.20 -5.12
CA ARG A 1021 -16.07 -23.35 -3.91
C ARG A 1021 -17.24 -22.57 -3.27
N SER A 1022 -18.53 -22.81 -3.53
CA SER A 1022 -19.58 -21.93 -2.96
C SER A 1022 -20.88 -22.55 -2.47
N ARG A 1023 -21.25 -23.79 -2.79
CA ARG A 1023 -22.38 -24.48 -2.14
C ARG A 1023 -22.17 -25.99 -2.13
N PRO A 1024 -22.38 -26.68 -1.00
CA PRO A 1024 -22.43 -28.14 -1.01
C PRO A 1024 -23.49 -28.59 -2.02
N GLY A 1025 -23.11 -29.49 -2.91
CA GLY A 1025 -24.06 -30.16 -3.81
C GLY A 1025 -25.11 -30.92 -3.00
N ARG A 1026 -26.27 -31.20 -3.61
CA ARG A 1026 -27.24 -32.16 -3.06
C ARG A 1026 -26.98 -33.54 -3.64
N GLY A 1027 -27.00 -34.59 -2.81
CA GLY A 1027 -26.88 -36.00 -3.18
C GLY A 1027 -25.78 -36.77 -2.46
N ASP A 1028 -25.76 -38.07 -2.74
CA ASP A 1028 -24.83 -39.04 -2.18
C ASP A 1028 -23.47 -39.01 -2.91
N ILE A 1029 -22.41 -39.51 -2.25
CA ILE A 1029 -21.14 -39.86 -2.88
C ILE A 1029 -21.22 -41.33 -3.27
N VAL A 1030 -21.47 -41.61 -4.55
CA VAL A 1030 -21.79 -42.95 -5.05
C VAL A 1030 -20.65 -43.55 -5.87
N ARG A 1031 -20.35 -44.84 -5.68
CA ARG A 1031 -19.49 -45.66 -6.55
C ARG A 1031 -20.20 -46.95 -6.95
N VAL A 1032 -20.00 -47.38 -8.19
CA VAL A 1032 -20.59 -48.60 -8.75
C VAL A 1032 -19.51 -49.68 -8.86
N VAL A 1033 -19.71 -50.83 -8.25
CA VAL A 1033 -18.74 -51.96 -8.28
C VAL A 1033 -18.74 -52.59 -9.67
N PRO A 1034 -17.63 -52.62 -10.42
CA PRO A 1034 -17.62 -53.21 -11.75
C PRO A 1034 -17.87 -54.73 -11.72
N ARG A 1035 -18.73 -55.26 -12.60
CA ARG A 1035 -19.00 -56.70 -12.65
C ARG A 1035 -17.81 -57.52 -13.16
N ASN A 1036 -17.63 -58.73 -12.63
CA ASN A 1036 -16.74 -59.70 -13.25
C ASN A 1036 -17.43 -60.30 -14.48
N ARG A 1037 -17.35 -59.60 -15.63
CA ARG A 1037 -17.72 -60.22 -16.90
C ARG A 1037 -16.63 -61.23 -17.20
N GLY A 1038 -16.94 -62.53 -17.04
CA GLY A 1038 -16.06 -63.61 -17.50
C GLY A 1038 -15.66 -63.39 -18.97
N PRO A 1039 -14.56 -64.01 -19.44
CA PRO A 1039 -14.15 -63.89 -20.84
C PRO A 1039 -15.34 -64.31 -21.71
N ARG A 1040 -16.00 -63.33 -22.35
CA ARG A 1040 -17.04 -63.57 -23.35
C ARG A 1040 -16.40 -63.95 -24.66
#